data_AF-A0A524F7R2-F1
#
_entry.id   AF-A0A524F7R2-F1
#
_cell.length_a   1.000
_cell.length_b   1.000
_cell.length_c   1.000
_cell.angle_alpha   90.00
_cell.angle_beta   90.00
_cell.angle_gamma   90.00
#
_symmetry.space_group_name_H-M   'P 1'
#
loop_
_entity.id
_entity.type
_entity.pdbx_description
1 polymer ?
#
loop_
_entity_poly.entity_id
_entity_poly.type
_entity_poly.pdbx_seq_one_letter_code
_entity_poly.pdbx_strand_id
1 'polypeptide(L)'
;MKFRRKIFKIVIPFIVFLFGITTCLNTFSIIDNNATNRNLKDIKYKETPASATNSIWYRVWGYNKTDSWDMGTSVAYDSVGNYYMVGRSSNSRDAAFLVKYDNSGNYKWNRTWHGEGWPEANDVTVDSSDNIYVTGSIKKDGVYVINTLKFNKTGGLKWNSTAGADYECIGDGIAIGPDNYVYVAGANYTLVGPDYVVLLKYNMTTGNIVDLRSYSGVGSTSGMGKDIAIDSSKNIYIVGTNQSGGIPNEILLLKINSTMDLNWSRSWKNPYKGLHVNQGYGVDVDSNGDIYIVGLYEAYDYFPPYYYHDGVFLKYNETGHLLWEKILHNQYNNTGLGDIYIYQDRIYICGFQGDYDDDDVLVLEYNTTGGLINKTSWGGTADDSGWGITVRNPSDIVIVGRTSSYASGFPADAFILKYYQPSIYPPGSFTLDSNAGDPDTDGNFNLTWSKSIGADNYSVYSHDGFIHQIKNNGTLEDQGIEDLNYTISGLTSGDYYYIVIAYNETGNTSSNCLQVSVRIPPKAFNMFTDANDPDTDGNFNLTWSKSIGADNYSVYSHDVFIHQIKNNGTLEVQGIEELNHTISGLTSGDYYYIVIAYNETGNTSSNCTQVSVRIPPKAFNMFTDANDPDTDGNFNLTWSKSIGADNYSVYRSNNPISNLDNCIEVKSYITDLNYTVTGMKTGTYYFVIVAYNATGFTLSDYVQVNVSIPLNGLPPAQGGNDDDDDSEDGIIPSYDIYLILILTTCISLIYYRV
;
A
#
# COMPACT_ATOMS: atom_id res chain seq x y z
N MET A 1 -76.46 19.56 53.07
CA MET A 1 -76.21 18.17 53.54
C MET A 1 -75.21 17.55 52.57
N LYS A 2 -73.91 17.43 52.86
CA LYS A 2 -73.21 16.47 53.74
C LYS A 2 -73.43 14.97 53.40
N PHE A 3 -72.31 14.32 53.03
CA PHE A 3 -71.97 12.87 53.09
C PHE A 3 -72.52 11.96 51.95
N ARG A 4 -71.79 10.96 51.42
CA ARG A 4 -70.47 10.37 51.81
C ARG A 4 -69.73 9.69 50.62
N ARG A 5 -68.40 9.52 50.74
CA ARG A 5 -67.47 8.84 49.78
C ARG A 5 -67.56 7.30 49.77
N LYS A 6 -67.15 6.65 48.66
CA LYS A 6 -66.30 5.41 48.55
C LYS A 6 -65.86 5.23 47.07
N ILE A 7 -64.59 5.44 46.69
CA ILE A 7 -63.40 4.54 46.64
C ILE A 7 -63.29 3.67 45.35
N PHE A 8 -62.42 4.13 44.45
CA PHE A 8 -61.41 3.48 43.56
C PHE A 8 -61.62 2.14 42.78
N LYS A 9 -61.30 2.23 41.47
CA LYS A 9 -60.69 1.26 40.52
C LYS A 9 -61.41 -0.05 40.16
N ILE A 10 -61.65 -0.26 38.85
CA ILE A 10 -61.06 -1.33 38.01
C ILE A 10 -61.22 -1.02 36.50
N VAL A 11 -60.24 -1.52 35.74
CA VAL A 11 -59.86 -1.54 34.31
C VAL A 11 -60.95 -1.50 33.20
N ILE A 12 -60.55 -0.96 32.03
CA ILE A 12 -61.25 -0.76 30.72
C ILE A 12 -61.38 -2.09 29.94
N PRO A 13 -62.37 -2.29 29.02
CA PRO A 13 -62.07 -2.13 27.58
C PRO A 13 -63.22 -1.62 26.66
N PHE A 14 -62.83 -0.85 25.63
CA PHE A 14 -63.30 -0.80 24.23
C PHE A 14 -64.75 -1.18 23.82
N ILE A 15 -65.37 -0.29 23.00
CA ILE A 15 -66.00 -0.52 21.66
C ILE A 15 -67.04 0.58 21.38
N VAL A 16 -66.79 1.42 20.36
CA VAL A 16 -67.84 2.03 19.49
C VAL A 16 -67.24 2.17 18.08
N PHE A 17 -67.84 1.50 17.09
CA PHE A 17 -67.58 1.66 15.64
C PHE A 17 -68.09 3.05 15.18
N LEU A 18 -67.38 3.84 14.36
CA LEU A 18 -66.95 3.60 12.97
C LEU A 18 -68.12 3.55 11.97
N PHE A 19 -68.33 4.64 11.22
CA PHE A 19 -68.64 4.69 9.78
C PHE A 19 -68.78 6.16 9.34
N GLY A 20 -68.25 6.57 8.16
CA GLY A 20 -68.76 7.79 7.51
C GLY A 20 -67.84 8.71 6.70
N ILE A 21 -66.50 8.58 6.73
CA ILE A 21 -65.61 9.31 5.79
C ILE A 21 -64.50 8.38 5.31
N THR A 22 -64.70 7.77 4.14
CA THR A 22 -63.63 7.17 3.33
C THR A 22 -63.17 8.20 2.30
N THR A 23 -62.30 9.13 2.70
CA THR A 23 -61.37 9.74 1.75
C THR A 23 -60.35 8.68 1.37
N CYS A 24 -60.33 8.23 0.11
CA CYS A 24 -59.24 7.41 -0.40
C CYS A 24 -57.95 8.24 -0.41
N LEU A 25 -57.18 8.14 0.67
CA LEU A 25 -55.79 8.55 0.71
C LEU A 25 -54.98 7.52 -0.09
N ASN A 26 -54.85 7.75 -1.40
CA ASN A 26 -53.91 7.02 -2.26
C ASN A 26 -52.48 7.52 -1.98
N THR A 27 -51.99 7.26 -0.76
CA THR A 27 -50.61 7.57 -0.37
C THR A 27 -49.64 6.68 -1.12
N PHE A 28 -48.55 7.26 -1.63
CA PHE A 28 -47.37 6.53 -2.09
C PHE A 28 -47.03 5.40 -1.10
N SER A 29 -46.96 4.16 -1.58
CA SER A 29 -46.59 3.03 -0.73
C SER A 29 -45.68 2.04 -1.45
N ILE A 30 -44.70 1.53 -0.71
CA ILE A 30 -43.78 0.49 -1.17
C ILE A 30 -44.28 -0.85 -0.63
N ILE A 31 -44.48 -1.81 -1.52
CA ILE A 31 -44.88 -3.17 -1.18
C ILE A 31 -43.65 -4.08 -1.25
N ASP A 32 -43.49 -4.94 -0.23
CA ASP A 32 -42.63 -6.11 -0.30
C ASP A 32 -43.42 -7.27 -0.91
N ASN A 33 -43.26 -7.47 -2.23
CA ASN A 33 -43.99 -8.49 -2.97
C ASN A 33 -43.25 -9.82 -2.89
N ASN A 34 -43.73 -10.75 -2.06
CA ASN A 34 -43.39 -12.15 -2.20
C ASN A 34 -43.86 -12.67 -3.57
N ALA A 35 -43.05 -13.53 -4.21
CA ALA A 35 -43.12 -13.85 -5.64
C ALA A 35 -44.40 -14.55 -6.16
N THR A 36 -45.45 -14.69 -5.36
CA THR A 36 -46.62 -15.56 -5.64
C THR A 36 -47.54 -15.09 -6.77
N ASN A 37 -47.35 -13.87 -7.32
CA ASN A 37 -48.17 -13.29 -8.39
C ASN A 37 -47.38 -12.86 -9.65
N ARG A 38 -46.05 -13.03 -9.66
CA ARG A 38 -45.17 -12.59 -10.76
C ARG A 38 -44.55 -13.78 -11.47
N ASN A 39 -44.33 -13.67 -12.79
CA ASN A 39 -43.53 -14.66 -13.50
C ASN A 39 -42.06 -14.47 -13.16
N LEU A 40 -41.54 -15.36 -12.32
CA LEU A 40 -40.11 -15.70 -12.28
C LEU A 40 -39.93 -16.97 -13.12
N LYS A 41 -40.02 -16.84 -14.45
CA LYS A 41 -39.78 -17.98 -15.34
C LYS A 41 -38.27 -18.15 -15.57
N ASP A 42 -37.71 -19.21 -15.01
CA ASP A 42 -36.41 -19.76 -15.44
C ASP A 42 -36.56 -20.41 -16.82
N ILE A 43 -36.66 -19.62 -17.89
CA ILE A 43 -36.66 -20.15 -19.26
C ILE A 43 -35.22 -20.46 -19.65
N LYS A 44 -34.84 -21.75 -19.56
CA LYS A 44 -33.61 -22.22 -20.19
C LYS A 44 -33.78 -22.15 -21.71
N TYR A 45 -32.75 -21.62 -22.38
CA TYR A 45 -32.65 -21.47 -23.82
C TYR A 45 -33.15 -22.73 -24.56
N LYS A 46 -33.99 -22.54 -25.58
CA LYS A 46 -34.29 -23.60 -26.54
C LYS A 46 -33.57 -23.26 -27.84
N GLU A 47 -32.77 -24.22 -28.31
CA GLU A 47 -31.99 -24.17 -29.56
C GLU A 47 -30.75 -23.26 -29.54
N THR A 48 -29.69 -23.76 -28.89
CA THR A 48 -28.31 -23.43 -29.29
C THR A 48 -27.98 -24.06 -30.65
N PRO A 49 -27.42 -23.31 -31.62
CA PRO A 49 -26.60 -23.90 -32.67
C PRO A 49 -25.45 -24.70 -32.02
N ALA A 50 -25.07 -25.83 -32.62
CA ALA A 50 -24.23 -26.86 -32.00
C ALA A 50 -22.73 -26.50 -31.83
N SER A 51 -22.39 -25.20 -31.72
CA SER A 51 -21.03 -24.67 -31.51
C SER A 51 -20.90 -23.68 -30.35
N ALA A 52 -22.00 -23.34 -29.64
CA ALA A 52 -21.98 -22.42 -28.50
C ALA A 52 -21.79 -23.14 -27.16
N THR A 53 -20.57 -23.61 -26.88
CA THR A 53 -20.18 -24.09 -25.54
C THR A 53 -19.77 -22.91 -24.66
N ASN A 54 -20.74 -22.28 -23.95
CA ASN A 54 -20.64 -21.74 -22.58
C ASN A 54 -21.92 -20.96 -22.20
N SER A 55 -22.23 -20.89 -20.90
CA SER A 55 -23.60 -20.63 -20.41
C SER A 55 -24.04 -19.16 -20.34
N ILE A 56 -25.09 -18.83 -21.08
CA ILE A 56 -25.85 -17.57 -21.01
C ILE A 56 -27.05 -17.76 -20.07
N TRP A 57 -27.49 -16.70 -19.37
CA TRP A 57 -28.79 -16.70 -18.68
C TRP A 57 -29.57 -15.42 -18.92
N TYR A 58 -30.89 -15.53 -19.03
CA TYR A 58 -31.82 -14.40 -18.93
C TYR A 58 -32.89 -14.68 -17.89
N ARG A 59 -33.60 -13.66 -17.43
CA ARG A 59 -34.85 -13.75 -16.66
C ARG A 59 -35.83 -12.75 -17.21
N VAL A 60 -37.10 -13.13 -17.15
CA VAL A 60 -38.24 -12.29 -17.51
C VAL A 60 -38.96 -11.90 -16.23
N TRP A 61 -39.43 -10.65 -16.14
CA TRP A 61 -40.16 -10.09 -15.02
C TRP A 61 -41.45 -9.45 -15.53
N GLY A 62 -42.59 -10.04 -15.16
CA GLY A 62 -43.90 -9.52 -15.56
C GLY A 62 -45.09 -10.24 -14.92
N TYR A 63 -46.30 -9.80 -15.26
CA TYR A 63 -47.55 -10.38 -14.75
C TYR A 63 -48.08 -11.53 -15.62
N ASN A 64 -48.67 -12.56 -14.99
CA ASN A 64 -49.47 -13.59 -15.67
C ASN A 64 -50.85 -13.04 -16.16
N LYS A 65 -50.85 -11.96 -16.94
CA LYS A 65 -52.07 -11.35 -17.53
C LYS A 65 -51.82 -10.90 -18.96
N THR A 66 -52.86 -10.97 -19.78
CA THR A 66 -52.84 -10.76 -21.24
C THR A 66 -52.87 -9.30 -21.69
N ASP A 67 -52.92 -8.36 -20.74
CA ASP A 67 -53.28 -6.96 -20.96
C ASP A 67 -52.29 -6.00 -20.25
N SER A 68 -51.12 -6.49 -19.84
CA SER A 68 -50.11 -5.72 -19.11
C SER A 68 -48.76 -5.78 -19.81
N TRP A 69 -48.04 -4.65 -19.85
CA TRP A 69 -46.65 -4.61 -20.26
C TRP A 69 -45.75 -4.22 -19.09
N ASP A 70 -44.58 -4.86 -19.01
CA ASP A 70 -43.50 -4.52 -18.09
C ASP A 70 -42.25 -4.16 -18.93
N MET A 71 -41.43 -3.20 -18.46
CA MET A 71 -40.21 -2.74 -19.15
C MET A 71 -39.11 -2.50 -18.12
N GLY A 72 -37.95 -3.15 -18.29
CA GLY A 72 -36.72 -2.80 -17.58
C GLY A 72 -36.06 -1.59 -18.25
N THR A 73 -35.62 -0.61 -17.47
CA THR A 73 -35.08 0.66 -17.98
C THR A 73 -33.61 0.84 -17.67
N SER A 74 -33.12 0.35 -16.53
CA SER A 74 -31.72 0.46 -16.12
C SER A 74 -31.30 -0.67 -15.18
N VAL A 75 -29.98 -0.93 -15.13
CA VAL A 75 -29.37 -2.00 -14.32
C VAL A 75 -28.03 -1.58 -13.71
N ALA A 76 -27.85 -1.90 -12.43
CA ALA A 76 -26.59 -1.72 -11.71
C ALA A 76 -26.18 -2.99 -10.94
N TYR A 77 -24.95 -3.07 -10.45
CA TYR A 77 -24.45 -4.21 -9.65
C TYR A 77 -23.85 -3.78 -8.30
N ASP A 78 -23.86 -4.70 -7.31
CA ASP A 78 -23.14 -4.52 -6.03
C ASP A 78 -21.74 -5.16 -6.02
N SER A 79 -20.97 -4.88 -4.96
CA SER A 79 -19.56 -5.31 -4.81
C SER A 79 -19.32 -6.82 -4.92
N VAL A 80 -20.36 -7.65 -4.76
CA VAL A 80 -20.29 -9.12 -4.91
C VAL A 80 -20.94 -9.64 -6.20
N GLY A 81 -21.35 -8.75 -7.11
CA GLY A 81 -21.89 -9.08 -8.42
C GLY A 81 -23.35 -9.51 -8.42
N ASN A 82 -24.18 -9.06 -7.47
CA ASN A 82 -25.63 -9.13 -7.64
C ASN A 82 -26.10 -7.95 -8.50
N TYR A 83 -27.15 -8.15 -9.30
CA TYR A 83 -27.73 -7.11 -10.17
C TYR A 83 -29.04 -6.57 -9.61
N TYR A 84 -29.30 -5.31 -9.93
CA TYR A 84 -30.49 -4.55 -9.57
C TYR A 84 -31.08 -3.97 -10.84
N MET A 85 -32.21 -4.51 -11.28
CA MET A 85 -32.98 -3.99 -12.42
C MET A 85 -34.10 -3.09 -11.88
N VAL A 86 -34.25 -1.90 -12.48
CA VAL A 86 -35.43 -1.05 -12.28
C VAL A 86 -36.27 -0.96 -13.54
N GLY A 87 -37.50 -0.47 -13.39
CA GLY A 87 -38.39 -0.27 -14.52
C GLY A 87 -39.83 0.01 -14.12
N ARG A 88 -40.71 -0.07 -15.12
CA ARG A 88 -42.13 0.28 -15.02
C ARG A 88 -43.06 -0.81 -15.55
N SER A 89 -44.30 -0.80 -15.07
CA SER A 89 -45.38 -1.73 -15.39
C SER A 89 -46.65 -0.93 -15.69
N SER A 90 -47.40 -1.33 -16.72
CA SER A 90 -48.71 -0.72 -16.99
C SER A 90 -49.81 -1.09 -15.97
N ASN A 91 -49.51 -1.99 -15.04
CA ASN A 91 -50.41 -2.39 -13.98
C ASN A 91 -50.32 -1.44 -12.77
N SER A 92 -51.40 -0.69 -12.51
CA SER A 92 -51.53 0.29 -11.42
C SER A 92 -51.25 -0.22 -10.01
N ARG A 93 -51.16 -1.54 -9.76
CA ARG A 93 -50.77 -2.09 -8.46
C ARG A 93 -49.26 -2.06 -8.18
N ASP A 94 -48.45 -2.08 -9.23
CA ASP A 94 -47.00 -2.27 -9.17
C ASP A 94 -46.31 -1.45 -10.28
N ALA A 95 -46.72 -0.18 -10.43
CA ALA A 95 -46.37 0.64 -11.59
C ALA A 95 -44.86 0.88 -11.75
N ALA A 96 -44.10 0.93 -10.65
CA ALA A 96 -42.64 0.99 -10.66
C ALA A 96 -42.04 -0.16 -9.83
N PHE A 97 -40.87 -0.64 -10.22
CA PHE A 97 -40.20 -1.76 -9.56
C PHE A 97 -38.67 -1.63 -9.44
N LEU A 98 -38.11 -2.39 -8.49
CA LEU A 98 -36.70 -2.68 -8.29
C LEU A 98 -36.56 -4.18 -7.99
N VAL A 99 -35.77 -4.94 -8.75
CA VAL A 99 -35.61 -6.40 -8.60
C VAL A 99 -34.14 -6.76 -8.43
N LYS A 100 -33.81 -7.55 -7.41
CA LYS A 100 -32.47 -8.08 -7.15
C LYS A 100 -32.32 -9.53 -7.64
N TYR A 101 -31.27 -9.78 -8.42
CA TYR A 101 -30.79 -11.11 -8.82
C TYR A 101 -29.35 -11.32 -8.36
N ASP A 102 -28.91 -12.56 -8.08
CA ASP A 102 -27.48 -12.83 -7.91
C ASP A 102 -26.73 -12.96 -9.24
N ASN A 103 -25.40 -13.09 -9.14
CA ASN A 103 -24.47 -13.32 -10.25
C ASN A 103 -24.87 -14.50 -11.19
N SER A 104 -25.62 -15.47 -10.66
CA SER A 104 -26.12 -16.66 -11.38
C SER A 104 -27.56 -16.48 -11.92
N GLY A 105 -28.13 -15.28 -11.78
CA GLY A 105 -29.48 -14.95 -12.23
C GLY A 105 -30.59 -15.44 -11.31
N ASN A 106 -30.28 -15.93 -10.09
CA ASN A 106 -31.32 -16.34 -9.16
C ASN A 106 -31.93 -15.09 -8.50
N TYR A 107 -33.26 -14.96 -8.59
CA TYR A 107 -34.02 -13.95 -7.88
C TYR A 107 -33.74 -13.97 -6.36
N LYS A 108 -33.63 -12.79 -5.74
CA LYS A 108 -33.44 -12.61 -4.29
C LYS A 108 -34.61 -11.91 -3.61
N TRP A 109 -34.96 -10.73 -4.09
CA TRP A 109 -36.07 -9.92 -3.60
C TRP A 109 -36.48 -8.89 -4.65
N ASN A 110 -37.66 -8.29 -4.50
CA ASN A 110 -38.06 -7.11 -5.27
C ASN A 110 -38.72 -6.08 -4.34
N ARG A 111 -38.82 -4.84 -4.80
CA ARG A 111 -39.67 -3.80 -4.25
C ARG A 111 -40.52 -3.27 -5.38
N THR A 112 -41.81 -3.08 -5.14
CA THR A 112 -42.68 -2.34 -6.06
C THR A 112 -43.29 -1.16 -5.33
N TRP A 113 -43.64 -0.12 -6.07
CA TRP A 113 -44.41 0.99 -5.55
C TRP A 113 -45.45 1.47 -6.54
N HIS A 114 -46.50 2.05 -5.99
CA HIS A 114 -47.60 2.66 -6.71
C HIS A 114 -47.98 3.97 -6.01
N GLY A 115 -48.80 4.77 -6.68
CA GLY A 115 -49.25 6.07 -6.23
C GLY A 115 -50.40 6.56 -7.09
N GLU A 116 -50.68 7.85 -7.04
CA GLU A 116 -51.49 8.48 -8.09
C GLU A 116 -50.71 8.45 -9.42
N GLY A 117 -51.40 8.48 -10.56
CA GLY A 117 -50.78 8.47 -11.88
C GLY A 117 -50.09 7.14 -12.23
N TRP A 118 -49.02 7.23 -13.01
CA TRP A 118 -48.21 6.10 -13.46
C TRP A 118 -46.79 6.29 -12.91
N PRO A 119 -46.49 5.82 -11.69
CA PRO A 119 -45.13 5.82 -11.16
C PRO A 119 -44.13 5.10 -12.08
N GLU A 120 -42.93 5.65 -12.17
CA GLU A 120 -41.84 5.11 -12.96
C GLU A 120 -40.57 5.01 -12.12
N ALA A 121 -39.76 3.99 -12.39
CA ALA A 121 -38.37 3.91 -11.98
C ALA A 121 -37.56 3.87 -13.27
N ASN A 122 -36.80 4.93 -13.55
CA ASN A 122 -36.14 5.14 -14.83
C ASN A 122 -34.67 4.70 -14.77
N ASP A 123 -33.95 5.08 -13.71
CA ASP A 123 -32.53 4.75 -13.57
C ASP A 123 -32.12 4.35 -12.14
N VAL A 124 -31.03 3.57 -12.02
CA VAL A 124 -30.54 2.95 -10.79
C VAL A 124 -29.01 2.95 -10.71
N THR A 125 -28.48 3.29 -9.53
CA THR A 125 -27.04 3.24 -9.24
C THR A 125 -26.78 2.70 -7.83
N VAL A 126 -25.56 2.25 -7.55
CA VAL A 126 -25.18 1.57 -6.30
C VAL A 126 -23.91 2.20 -5.71
N ASP A 127 -23.94 2.56 -4.41
CA ASP A 127 -22.74 3.07 -3.73
C ASP A 127 -21.78 1.96 -3.27
N SER A 128 -20.56 2.35 -2.91
CA SER A 128 -19.51 1.46 -2.40
C SER A 128 -19.84 0.74 -1.07
N SER A 129 -21.01 1.00 -0.49
CA SER A 129 -21.56 0.29 0.68
C SER A 129 -22.76 -0.60 0.32
N ASP A 130 -22.93 -0.91 -0.96
CA ASP A 130 -24.04 -1.66 -1.56
C ASP A 130 -25.44 -1.05 -1.28
N ASN A 131 -25.55 0.27 -1.08
CA ASN A 131 -26.86 0.93 -1.07
C ASN A 131 -27.29 1.26 -2.50
N ILE A 132 -28.57 1.01 -2.80
CA ILE A 132 -29.17 1.21 -4.11
C ILE A 132 -29.89 2.56 -4.10
N TYR A 133 -29.69 3.35 -5.15
CA TYR A 133 -30.39 4.60 -5.38
C TYR A 133 -31.18 4.47 -6.67
N VAL A 134 -32.44 4.90 -6.65
CA VAL A 134 -33.34 4.83 -7.80
C VAL A 134 -33.93 6.20 -8.04
N THR A 135 -34.02 6.62 -9.30
CA THR A 135 -34.77 7.82 -9.70
C THR A 135 -35.91 7.47 -10.66
N GLY A 136 -36.85 8.41 -10.82
CA GLY A 136 -38.02 8.26 -11.67
C GLY A 136 -39.05 9.35 -11.38
N SER A 137 -40.32 9.02 -11.57
CA SER A 137 -41.45 9.94 -11.35
C SER A 137 -42.56 9.29 -10.53
N ILE A 138 -43.31 10.10 -9.77
CA ILE A 138 -44.61 9.73 -9.17
C ILE A 138 -45.57 10.89 -9.32
N LYS A 139 -46.88 10.65 -9.33
CA LYS A 139 -47.86 11.75 -9.24
C LYS A 139 -48.17 12.04 -7.77
N LYS A 140 -48.12 13.32 -7.41
CA LYS A 140 -48.37 13.86 -6.08
C LYS A 140 -49.28 15.07 -6.19
N ASP A 141 -50.39 15.06 -5.46
CA ASP A 141 -51.39 16.14 -5.45
C ASP A 141 -51.85 16.56 -6.87
N GLY A 142 -51.96 15.59 -7.78
CA GLY A 142 -52.35 15.83 -9.17
C GLY A 142 -51.23 16.14 -10.17
N VAL A 143 -49.97 16.31 -9.76
CA VAL A 143 -48.82 16.73 -10.60
C VAL A 143 -47.71 15.67 -10.57
N TYR A 144 -47.03 15.39 -11.69
CA TYR A 144 -45.85 14.52 -11.68
C TYR A 144 -44.66 15.20 -11.01
N VAL A 145 -44.00 14.50 -10.10
CA VAL A 145 -42.81 14.97 -9.39
C VAL A 145 -41.69 13.93 -9.50
N ILE A 146 -40.45 14.42 -9.50
CA ILE A 146 -39.26 13.56 -9.46
C ILE A 146 -39.28 12.79 -8.16
N ASN A 147 -39.07 11.48 -8.22
CA ASN A 147 -38.97 10.63 -7.05
C ASN A 147 -37.61 9.94 -6.99
N THR A 148 -36.88 10.19 -5.91
CA THR A 148 -35.56 9.59 -5.69
C THR A 148 -35.58 8.81 -4.37
N LEU A 149 -35.18 7.55 -4.42
CA LEU A 149 -35.23 6.62 -3.29
C LEU A 149 -33.84 6.06 -2.99
N LYS A 150 -33.55 5.81 -1.72
CA LYS A 150 -32.40 5.00 -1.29
C LYS A 150 -32.87 3.75 -0.57
N PHE A 151 -32.40 2.59 -1.01
CA PHE A 151 -32.53 1.30 -0.33
C PHE A 151 -31.15 0.84 0.15
N ASN A 152 -31.11 0.02 1.20
CA ASN A 152 -29.89 -0.71 1.56
C ASN A 152 -29.85 -2.08 0.85
N LYS A 153 -28.71 -2.78 0.91
CA LYS A 153 -28.48 -4.09 0.24
C LYS A 153 -29.47 -5.22 0.51
N THR A 154 -30.28 -5.13 1.58
CA THR A 154 -31.37 -6.08 1.87
C THR A 154 -32.75 -5.62 1.37
N GLY A 155 -32.80 -4.54 0.58
CA GLY A 155 -34.03 -3.95 0.05
C GLY A 155 -34.79 -3.07 1.05
N GLY A 156 -34.23 -2.79 2.23
CA GLY A 156 -34.89 -1.88 3.20
C GLY A 156 -34.73 -0.42 2.80
N LEU A 157 -35.85 0.30 2.61
CA LEU A 157 -35.85 1.74 2.34
C LEU A 157 -35.11 2.51 3.47
N LYS A 158 -34.23 3.44 3.08
CA LYS A 158 -33.49 4.33 3.96
C LYS A 158 -34.06 5.75 3.94
N TRP A 159 -34.30 6.29 2.76
CA TRP A 159 -35.01 7.56 2.56
C TRP A 159 -35.74 7.58 1.21
N ASN A 160 -36.72 8.47 1.12
CA ASN A 160 -37.52 8.74 -0.07
C ASN A 160 -37.67 10.26 -0.17
N SER A 161 -37.32 10.84 -1.31
CA SER A 161 -37.36 12.28 -1.57
C SER A 161 -38.17 12.59 -2.83
N THR A 162 -38.87 13.72 -2.82
CA THR A 162 -39.69 14.19 -3.95
C THR A 162 -39.37 15.64 -4.29
N ALA A 163 -39.21 15.96 -5.57
CA ALA A 163 -38.88 17.31 -6.03
C ALA A 163 -39.76 17.76 -7.22
N GLY A 164 -40.02 19.06 -7.31
CA GLY A 164 -40.72 19.67 -8.45
C GLY A 164 -42.24 19.84 -8.30
N ALA A 165 -42.82 19.89 -7.09
CA ALA A 165 -44.27 19.91 -6.88
C ALA A 165 -45.07 21.07 -7.52
N ASP A 166 -44.42 22.10 -8.06
CA ASP A 166 -45.05 23.25 -8.70
C ASP A 166 -45.26 23.07 -10.23
N TYR A 167 -44.64 22.05 -10.85
CA TYR A 167 -44.63 21.79 -12.30
C TYR A 167 -44.56 20.27 -12.58
N GLU A 168 -44.92 19.79 -13.77
CA GLU A 168 -44.73 18.36 -14.07
C GLU A 168 -43.23 18.07 -14.27
N CYS A 169 -42.66 17.18 -13.46
CA CYS A 169 -41.23 16.87 -13.48
C CYS A 169 -40.97 15.35 -13.51
N ILE A 170 -39.97 14.95 -14.29
CA ILE A 170 -39.53 13.55 -14.44
C ILE A 170 -38.04 13.49 -14.15
N GLY A 171 -37.61 12.48 -13.37
CA GLY A 171 -36.20 12.12 -13.24
C GLY A 171 -35.92 10.97 -14.21
N ASP A 172 -34.90 11.12 -15.05
CA ASP A 172 -34.55 10.15 -16.07
C ASP A 172 -33.26 9.40 -15.68
N GLY A 173 -32.17 10.11 -15.34
CA GLY A 173 -30.86 9.51 -14.97
C GLY A 173 -30.37 9.84 -13.56
N ILE A 174 -29.55 8.98 -12.95
CA ILE A 174 -29.01 9.09 -11.59
C ILE A 174 -27.54 8.62 -11.45
N ALA A 175 -26.65 9.51 -11.02
CA ALA A 175 -25.24 9.20 -10.78
C ALA A 175 -24.78 9.57 -9.37
N ILE A 176 -23.79 8.83 -8.85
CA ILE A 176 -23.11 9.14 -7.58
C ILE A 176 -21.79 9.84 -7.88
N GLY A 177 -21.63 11.07 -7.39
CA GLY A 177 -20.37 11.80 -7.54
C GLY A 177 -19.33 11.37 -6.51
N PRO A 178 -18.02 11.47 -6.83
CA PRO A 178 -16.94 11.18 -5.87
C PRO A 178 -16.81 12.23 -4.75
N ASP A 179 -17.76 13.18 -4.66
CA ASP A 179 -17.95 14.11 -3.56
C ASP A 179 -19.00 13.66 -2.52
N ASN A 180 -19.49 12.41 -2.59
CA ASN A 180 -20.52 11.82 -1.71
C ASN A 180 -21.92 12.46 -1.82
N TYR A 181 -22.27 12.93 -3.02
CA TYR A 181 -23.62 13.38 -3.36
C TYR A 181 -24.21 12.52 -4.48
N VAL A 182 -25.54 12.41 -4.48
CA VAL A 182 -26.29 11.82 -5.58
C VAL A 182 -26.76 12.95 -6.49
N TYR A 183 -26.62 12.77 -7.78
CA TYR A 183 -27.08 13.70 -8.80
C TYR A 183 -28.18 13.04 -9.62
N VAL A 184 -29.25 13.78 -9.89
CA VAL A 184 -30.37 13.31 -10.73
C VAL A 184 -30.58 14.30 -11.86
N ALA A 185 -30.56 13.80 -13.09
CA ALA A 185 -30.93 14.53 -14.30
C ALA A 185 -32.36 14.18 -14.73
N GLY A 186 -33.00 15.10 -15.45
CA GLY A 186 -34.34 14.89 -15.99
C GLY A 186 -34.94 16.14 -16.62
N ALA A 187 -36.26 16.27 -16.56
CA ALA A 187 -37.03 17.34 -17.18
C ALA A 187 -38.01 18.04 -16.21
N ASN A 188 -38.29 19.31 -16.48
CA ASN A 188 -39.39 20.08 -15.91
C ASN A 188 -40.22 20.69 -17.05
N TYR A 189 -41.51 20.36 -17.06
CA TYR A 189 -42.51 20.83 -18.01
C TYR A 189 -43.33 21.96 -17.38
N THR A 190 -43.24 23.15 -17.96
CA THR A 190 -43.97 24.32 -17.47
C THR A 190 -45.25 24.52 -18.26
N LEU A 191 -46.37 24.83 -17.58
CA LEU A 191 -47.67 25.06 -18.25
C LEU A 191 -47.65 26.26 -19.22
N VAL A 192 -46.72 27.20 -19.02
CA VAL A 192 -46.51 28.39 -19.87
C VAL A 192 -45.02 28.75 -19.88
N GLY A 193 -44.22 28.07 -20.71
CA GLY A 193 -42.79 28.36 -20.86
C GLY A 193 -42.06 27.25 -21.62
N PRO A 194 -40.75 27.43 -21.91
CA PRO A 194 -39.90 26.37 -22.41
C PRO A 194 -39.64 25.30 -21.33
N ASP A 195 -39.54 24.04 -21.72
CA ASP A 195 -39.09 22.97 -20.82
C ASP A 195 -37.58 23.06 -20.57
N TYR A 196 -37.13 22.59 -19.40
CA TYR A 196 -35.73 22.67 -19.02
C TYR A 196 -35.17 21.35 -18.50
N VAL A 197 -33.89 21.11 -18.79
CA VAL A 197 -33.10 20.07 -18.12
C VAL A 197 -33.00 20.43 -16.66
N VAL A 198 -33.36 19.53 -15.75
CA VAL A 198 -33.15 19.73 -14.30
C VAL A 198 -31.98 18.89 -13.83
N LEU A 199 -31.14 19.47 -12.98
CA LEU A 199 -30.16 18.74 -12.17
C LEU A 199 -30.48 18.97 -10.69
N LEU A 200 -30.59 17.88 -9.93
CA LEU A 200 -30.73 17.89 -8.48
C LEU A 200 -29.48 17.31 -7.84
N LYS A 201 -29.06 17.87 -6.70
CA LYS A 201 -27.98 17.36 -5.86
C LYS A 201 -28.54 16.98 -4.49
N TYR A 202 -28.41 15.71 -4.10
CA TYR A 202 -28.88 15.17 -2.83
C TYR A 202 -27.73 14.75 -1.92
N ASN A 203 -27.88 14.98 -0.61
CA ASN A 203 -26.99 14.39 0.38
C ASN A 203 -27.27 12.88 0.53
N MET A 204 -26.29 12.03 0.21
CA MET A 204 -26.41 10.56 0.24
C MET A 204 -26.91 9.97 1.57
N THR A 205 -26.62 10.62 2.68
CA THR A 205 -26.97 10.14 4.03
C THR A 205 -28.40 10.48 4.41
N THR A 206 -28.82 11.74 4.18
CA THR A 206 -30.13 12.23 4.66
C THR A 206 -31.24 12.20 3.62
N GLY A 207 -30.91 12.17 2.32
CA GLY A 207 -31.90 12.32 1.24
C GLY A 207 -32.39 13.76 1.04
N ASN A 208 -31.83 14.73 1.77
CA ASN A 208 -32.16 16.14 1.61
C ASN A 208 -31.60 16.67 0.27
N ILE A 209 -32.42 17.43 -0.45
CA ILE A 209 -31.99 18.24 -1.59
C ILE A 209 -31.04 19.33 -1.06
N VAL A 210 -29.87 19.44 -1.67
CA VAL A 210 -28.82 20.42 -1.35
C VAL A 210 -28.90 21.61 -2.31
N ASP A 211 -29.12 21.32 -3.60
CA ASP A 211 -29.29 22.31 -4.66
C ASP A 211 -30.14 21.68 -5.80
N LEU A 212 -30.84 22.52 -6.56
CA LEU A 212 -31.69 22.17 -7.69
C LEU A 212 -31.61 23.31 -8.70
N ARG A 213 -31.22 22.99 -9.94
CA ARG A 213 -31.07 23.99 -11.01
C ARG A 213 -31.65 23.49 -12.33
N SER A 214 -32.04 24.45 -13.15
CA SER A 214 -32.57 24.24 -14.51
C SER A 214 -31.61 24.79 -15.55
N TYR A 215 -31.47 24.09 -16.68
CA TYR A 215 -30.54 24.40 -17.76
C TYR A 215 -31.22 24.23 -19.12
N SER A 216 -30.71 24.95 -20.13
CA SER A 216 -31.13 24.87 -21.52
C SER A 216 -29.92 24.89 -22.46
N GLY A 217 -30.06 24.29 -23.64
CA GLY A 217 -29.13 24.54 -24.74
C GLY A 217 -29.14 26.00 -25.20
N VAL A 218 -28.06 26.44 -25.86
CA VAL A 218 -28.00 27.77 -26.47
C VAL A 218 -29.02 27.85 -27.62
N GLY A 219 -29.95 28.81 -27.54
CA GLY A 219 -31.02 28.98 -28.54
C GLY A 219 -32.25 28.07 -28.34
N SER A 220 -32.29 27.32 -27.23
CA SER A 220 -33.38 26.40 -26.90
C SER A 220 -34.73 27.07 -26.62
N THR A 221 -35.80 26.36 -26.97
CA THR A 221 -37.20 26.60 -26.56
C THR A 221 -37.82 25.43 -25.79
N SER A 222 -37.08 24.33 -25.58
CA SER A 222 -37.43 23.20 -24.71
C SER A 222 -36.22 22.25 -24.63
N GLY A 223 -35.97 21.65 -23.46
CA GLY A 223 -34.92 20.65 -23.32
C GLY A 223 -35.16 19.67 -22.17
N MET A 224 -34.65 18.45 -22.32
CA MET A 224 -34.80 17.35 -21.36
C MET A 224 -33.47 16.63 -21.15
N GLY A 225 -33.10 16.37 -19.90
CA GLY A 225 -32.03 15.42 -19.59
C GLY A 225 -32.58 14.00 -19.65
N LYS A 226 -31.79 13.06 -20.16
CA LYS A 226 -32.11 11.63 -20.25
C LYS A 226 -31.18 10.76 -19.43
N ASP A 227 -29.88 11.09 -19.43
CA ASP A 227 -28.89 10.35 -18.67
C ASP A 227 -27.74 11.27 -18.21
N ILE A 228 -26.95 10.81 -17.23
CA ILE A 228 -25.97 11.57 -16.46
C ILE A 228 -24.72 10.74 -16.11
N ALA A 229 -23.56 11.18 -16.59
CA ALA A 229 -22.25 10.66 -16.21
C ALA A 229 -21.47 11.66 -15.33
N ILE A 230 -20.56 11.17 -14.49
CA ILE A 230 -19.70 12.01 -13.65
C ILE A 230 -18.26 11.51 -13.72
N ASP A 231 -17.32 12.38 -14.09
CA ASP A 231 -15.89 12.02 -14.12
C ASP A 231 -15.22 12.09 -12.73
N SER A 232 -14.01 11.55 -12.64
CA SER A 232 -13.17 11.58 -11.45
C SER A 232 -12.82 13.00 -10.96
N SER A 233 -12.90 14.00 -11.84
CA SER A 233 -12.71 15.42 -11.55
C SER A 233 -13.99 16.12 -11.07
N LYS A 234 -15.11 15.39 -10.95
CA LYS A 234 -16.44 15.87 -10.55
C LYS A 234 -17.07 16.82 -11.57
N ASN A 235 -16.72 16.71 -12.85
CA ASN A 235 -17.55 17.26 -13.90
C ASN A 235 -18.74 16.32 -14.14
N ILE A 236 -19.89 16.91 -14.40
CA ILE A 236 -21.17 16.26 -14.59
C ILE A 236 -21.54 16.46 -16.05
N TYR A 237 -21.79 15.37 -16.76
CA TYR A 237 -22.20 15.35 -18.16
C TYR A 237 -23.64 14.90 -18.24
N ILE A 238 -24.53 15.74 -18.77
CA ILE A 238 -25.93 15.39 -18.98
C ILE A 238 -26.20 15.34 -20.48
N VAL A 239 -26.73 14.22 -20.93
CA VAL A 239 -27.23 14.06 -22.31
C VAL A 239 -28.74 14.18 -22.35
N GLY A 240 -29.27 14.52 -23.51
CA GLY A 240 -30.69 14.34 -23.79
C GLY A 240 -31.12 15.05 -25.07
N THR A 241 -32.18 15.84 -24.96
CA THR A 241 -32.88 16.45 -26.10
C THR A 241 -32.92 17.97 -25.96
N ASN A 242 -32.70 18.70 -27.07
CA ASN A 242 -32.85 20.14 -27.19
C ASN A 242 -33.76 20.49 -28.37
N GLN A 243 -34.77 21.33 -28.19
CA GLN A 243 -35.60 21.86 -29.27
C GLN A 243 -35.36 23.35 -29.45
N SER A 244 -35.25 23.81 -30.70
CA SER A 244 -34.91 25.20 -31.03
C SER A 244 -35.93 25.83 -31.98
N GLY A 245 -37.14 26.16 -31.49
CA GLY A 245 -38.05 27.11 -32.15
C GLY A 245 -38.57 26.74 -33.54
N GLY A 246 -38.82 25.45 -33.79
CA GLY A 246 -39.26 24.92 -35.08
C GLY A 246 -38.50 23.63 -35.41
N ILE A 247 -39.25 22.55 -35.64
CA ILE A 247 -38.76 21.16 -35.78
C ILE A 247 -37.47 21.07 -36.62
N PRO A 248 -36.45 20.28 -36.21
CA PRO A 248 -36.52 19.22 -35.21
C PRO A 248 -35.64 19.37 -33.96
N ASN A 249 -35.79 18.42 -33.04
CA ASN A 249 -34.95 18.28 -31.86
C ASN A 249 -33.51 17.85 -32.21
N GLU A 250 -32.56 18.33 -31.42
CA GLU A 250 -31.12 18.10 -31.46
C GLU A 250 -30.70 17.29 -30.23
N ILE A 251 -29.66 16.46 -30.33
CA ILE A 251 -29.04 15.82 -29.15
C ILE A 251 -28.35 16.90 -28.32
N LEU A 252 -28.69 17.00 -27.04
CA LEU A 252 -28.06 17.92 -26.10
C LEU A 252 -26.94 17.23 -25.33
N LEU A 253 -25.82 17.93 -25.13
CA LEU A 253 -24.80 17.61 -24.13
C LEU A 253 -24.48 18.85 -23.28
N LEU A 254 -24.57 18.73 -21.96
CA LEU A 254 -24.17 19.75 -21.01
C LEU A 254 -22.93 19.26 -20.22
N LYS A 255 -21.91 20.10 -20.05
CA LYS A 255 -20.88 19.94 -19.02
C LYS A 255 -21.13 20.94 -17.89
N ILE A 256 -21.34 20.43 -16.69
CA ILE A 256 -21.63 21.18 -15.46
C ILE A 256 -20.55 20.81 -14.43
N ASN A 257 -20.10 21.75 -13.60
CA ASN A 257 -19.11 21.45 -12.55
C ASN A 257 -19.77 21.00 -11.23
N SER A 258 -18.97 20.56 -10.26
CA SER A 258 -19.44 20.15 -8.93
C SER A 258 -20.14 21.24 -8.09
N THR A 259 -20.00 22.52 -8.45
CA THR A 259 -20.76 23.65 -7.88
C THR A 259 -22.06 23.94 -8.64
N MET A 260 -22.44 23.06 -9.58
CA MET A 260 -23.64 23.12 -10.42
C MET A 260 -23.71 24.32 -11.38
N ASP A 261 -22.57 24.89 -11.74
CA ASP A 261 -22.45 25.94 -12.74
C ASP A 261 -22.20 25.31 -14.12
N LEU A 262 -22.97 25.74 -15.13
CA LEU A 262 -22.78 25.28 -16.51
C LEU A 262 -21.43 25.77 -17.04
N ASN A 263 -20.58 24.86 -17.50
CA ASN A 263 -19.29 25.21 -18.10
C ASN A 263 -19.45 25.41 -19.61
N TRP A 264 -20.10 24.45 -20.28
CA TRP A 264 -20.46 24.57 -21.69
C TRP A 264 -21.63 23.64 -22.06
N SER A 265 -22.29 23.95 -23.18
CA SER A 265 -23.27 23.07 -23.83
C SER A 265 -22.89 22.79 -25.28
N ARG A 266 -23.33 21.66 -25.82
CA ARG A 266 -23.30 21.33 -27.26
C ARG A 266 -24.66 20.81 -27.70
N SER A 267 -25.01 21.11 -28.94
CA SER A 267 -26.12 20.48 -29.64
C SER A 267 -25.58 19.75 -30.87
N TRP A 268 -26.06 18.54 -31.14
CA TRP A 268 -25.77 17.80 -32.36
C TRP A 268 -27.05 17.51 -33.13
N LYS A 269 -26.98 17.59 -34.45
CA LYS A 269 -28.06 17.24 -35.37
C LYS A 269 -27.50 16.59 -36.62
N ASN A 270 -28.26 15.67 -37.21
CA ASN A 270 -27.88 15.04 -38.46
C ASN A 270 -27.70 16.10 -39.57
N PRO A 271 -26.54 16.16 -40.25
CA PRO A 271 -26.30 17.10 -41.35
C PRO A 271 -27.03 16.74 -42.66
N TYR A 272 -27.67 15.57 -42.74
CA TYR A 272 -28.38 15.09 -43.94
C TYR A 272 -29.88 14.87 -43.66
N LYS A 273 -30.73 15.57 -44.44
CA LYS A 273 -32.22 15.59 -44.43
C LYS A 273 -32.88 16.54 -43.41
N GLY A 274 -34.22 16.62 -43.47
CA GLY A 274 -35.05 17.73 -42.97
C GLY A 274 -35.64 17.54 -41.56
N LEU A 275 -36.97 17.56 -41.45
CA LEU A 275 -37.73 17.63 -40.19
C LEU A 275 -37.66 16.29 -39.39
N HIS A 276 -36.52 16.01 -38.74
CA HIS A 276 -36.22 14.69 -38.13
C HIS A 276 -35.64 14.78 -36.71
N VAL A 277 -36.28 14.08 -35.77
CA VAL A 277 -36.06 14.21 -34.31
C VAL A 277 -34.77 13.47 -33.91
N ASN A 278 -33.82 14.16 -33.28
CA ASN A 278 -32.62 13.53 -32.70
C ASN A 278 -32.78 13.50 -31.17
N GLN A 279 -32.48 12.36 -30.54
CA GLN A 279 -32.57 12.18 -29.09
C GLN A 279 -31.32 11.45 -28.59
N GLY A 280 -30.61 12.03 -27.62
CA GLY A 280 -29.61 11.31 -26.84
C GLY A 280 -30.27 10.55 -25.70
N TYR A 281 -29.85 9.31 -25.47
CA TYR A 281 -30.41 8.43 -24.46
C TYR A 281 -29.42 8.06 -23.35
N GLY A 282 -28.17 7.72 -23.70
CA GLY A 282 -27.12 7.35 -22.74
C GLY A 282 -25.83 8.15 -22.94
N VAL A 283 -25.09 8.37 -21.85
CA VAL A 283 -23.79 9.06 -21.83
C VAL A 283 -22.84 8.42 -20.82
N ASP A 284 -21.58 8.26 -21.21
CA ASP A 284 -20.52 7.86 -20.29
C ASP A 284 -19.19 8.58 -20.64
N VAL A 285 -18.26 8.58 -19.70
CA VAL A 285 -16.98 9.31 -19.78
C VAL A 285 -15.80 8.40 -19.45
N ASP A 286 -14.80 8.37 -20.33
CA ASP A 286 -13.60 7.56 -20.10
C ASP A 286 -12.62 8.20 -19.11
N SER A 287 -11.59 7.45 -18.71
CA SER A 287 -10.54 7.94 -17.79
C SER A 287 -9.68 9.08 -18.36
N ASN A 288 -9.79 9.39 -19.66
CA ASN A 288 -9.12 10.51 -20.32
C ASN A 288 -10.00 11.78 -20.32
N GLY A 289 -11.25 11.69 -19.89
CA GLY A 289 -12.23 12.78 -19.94
C GLY A 289 -12.90 12.94 -21.32
N ASP A 290 -12.78 11.94 -22.20
CA ASP A 290 -13.55 11.92 -23.44
C ASP A 290 -14.97 11.42 -23.16
N ILE A 291 -15.97 12.13 -23.69
CA ILE A 291 -17.40 11.89 -23.48
C ILE A 291 -17.98 11.14 -24.67
N TYR A 292 -18.73 10.09 -24.37
CA TYR A 292 -19.39 9.24 -25.35
C TYR A 292 -20.90 9.31 -25.20
N ILE A 293 -21.61 9.48 -26.31
CA ILE A 293 -23.07 9.63 -26.33
C ILE A 293 -23.67 8.63 -27.28
N VAL A 294 -24.73 7.97 -26.84
CA VAL A 294 -25.60 7.15 -27.69
C VAL A 294 -27.03 7.68 -27.72
N GLY A 295 -27.72 7.38 -28.80
CA GLY A 295 -29.14 7.66 -28.96
C GLY A 295 -29.65 7.27 -30.33
N LEU A 296 -30.69 7.95 -30.79
CA LEU A 296 -31.27 7.72 -32.11
C LEU A 296 -31.66 9.00 -32.84
N TYR A 297 -31.69 8.86 -34.16
CA TYR A 297 -32.26 9.77 -35.13
C TYR A 297 -33.56 9.14 -35.65
N GLU A 298 -34.68 9.86 -35.53
CA GLU A 298 -35.99 9.42 -36.00
C GLU A 298 -36.43 10.28 -37.20
N ALA A 299 -36.60 9.62 -38.35
CA ALA A 299 -37.15 10.25 -39.55
C ALA A 299 -38.54 9.71 -39.88
N TYR A 300 -39.50 10.63 -39.98
CA TYR A 300 -40.84 10.39 -40.48
C TYR A 300 -40.87 10.70 -41.99
N ASP A 301 -41.01 9.67 -42.83
CA ASP A 301 -41.23 9.86 -44.27
C ASP A 301 -42.71 9.64 -44.61
N TYR A 302 -43.28 10.51 -45.46
CA TYR A 302 -44.74 10.71 -45.46
C TYR A 302 -45.50 9.65 -46.30
N PHE A 303 -44.83 8.82 -47.09
CA PHE A 303 -45.48 7.79 -47.91
C PHE A 303 -44.53 6.65 -48.36
N PRO A 304 -44.75 5.40 -47.93
CA PRO A 304 -45.62 4.96 -46.83
C PRO A 304 -45.12 5.50 -45.48
N PRO A 305 -45.97 5.54 -44.43
CA PRO A 305 -45.55 5.96 -43.10
C PRO A 305 -44.67 4.88 -42.46
N TYR A 306 -43.36 5.00 -42.66
CA TYR A 306 -42.35 4.21 -41.99
C TYR A 306 -41.60 5.10 -41.00
N TYR A 307 -41.47 4.62 -39.76
CA TYR A 307 -40.56 5.19 -38.79
C TYR A 307 -39.16 4.65 -39.10
N TYR A 308 -38.22 5.55 -39.35
CA TYR A 308 -36.83 5.19 -39.55
C TYR A 308 -36.03 5.59 -38.32
N HIS A 309 -35.37 4.61 -37.70
CA HIS A 309 -34.47 4.81 -36.58
C HIS A 309 -33.03 4.53 -37.06
N ASP A 310 -32.17 5.55 -37.03
CA ASP A 310 -30.73 5.38 -37.15
C ASP A 310 -30.08 5.60 -35.79
N GLY A 311 -29.24 4.67 -35.35
CA GLY A 311 -28.48 4.78 -34.11
C GLY A 311 -27.40 5.85 -34.22
N VAL A 312 -27.35 6.78 -33.27
CA VAL A 312 -26.37 7.87 -33.26
C VAL A 312 -25.35 7.60 -32.17
N PHE A 313 -24.06 7.56 -32.52
CA PHE A 313 -22.97 7.36 -31.58
C PHE A 313 -21.88 8.41 -31.79
N LEU A 314 -21.66 9.26 -30.78
CA LEU A 314 -20.78 10.43 -30.85
C LEU A 314 -19.66 10.32 -29.81
N LYS A 315 -18.47 10.85 -30.15
CA LYS A 315 -17.37 11.08 -29.20
C LYS A 315 -16.99 12.55 -29.17
N TYR A 316 -17.01 13.16 -27.99
CA TYR A 316 -16.48 14.48 -27.70
C TYR A 316 -15.24 14.38 -26.80
N ASN A 317 -14.36 15.38 -26.85
CA ASN A 317 -13.33 15.54 -25.83
C ASN A 317 -13.80 16.41 -24.65
N GLU A 318 -12.99 16.48 -23.60
CA GLU A 318 -13.28 17.22 -22.36
C GLU A 318 -13.65 18.70 -22.56
N THR A 319 -13.15 19.32 -23.64
CA THR A 319 -13.44 20.71 -24.04
C THR A 319 -14.74 20.87 -24.86
N GLY A 320 -15.43 19.76 -25.13
CA GLY A 320 -16.64 19.69 -25.95
C GLY A 320 -16.37 19.79 -27.45
N HIS A 321 -15.18 19.44 -27.94
CA HIS A 321 -14.92 19.32 -29.37
C HIS A 321 -15.31 17.91 -29.85
N LEU A 322 -16.14 17.81 -30.90
CA LEU A 322 -16.51 16.53 -31.50
C LEU A 322 -15.26 15.90 -32.15
N LEU A 323 -14.89 14.70 -31.71
CA LEU A 323 -13.75 13.96 -32.24
C LEU A 323 -14.16 13.07 -33.41
N TRP A 324 -15.30 12.38 -33.30
CA TRP A 324 -15.91 11.63 -34.38
C TRP A 324 -17.39 11.37 -34.11
N GLU A 325 -18.11 11.03 -35.17
CA GLU A 325 -19.52 10.63 -35.16
C GLU A 325 -19.73 9.35 -35.96
N LYS A 326 -20.78 8.60 -35.63
CA LYS A 326 -21.24 7.41 -36.34
C LYS A 326 -22.76 7.41 -36.40
N ILE A 327 -23.28 7.14 -37.58
CA ILE A 327 -24.69 6.84 -37.82
C ILE A 327 -24.78 5.36 -38.18
N LEU A 328 -25.63 4.62 -37.48
CA LEU A 328 -25.75 3.17 -37.57
C LEU A 328 -27.16 2.80 -38.01
N HIS A 329 -27.27 2.14 -39.16
CA HIS A 329 -28.52 1.57 -39.64
C HIS A 329 -28.29 0.17 -40.18
N ASN A 330 -29.35 -0.64 -40.14
CA ASN A 330 -29.43 -1.89 -40.88
C ASN A 330 -30.08 -1.65 -42.27
N GLN A 331 -30.38 -2.73 -43.00
CA GLN A 331 -30.99 -2.63 -44.34
C GLN A 331 -32.44 -2.10 -44.36
N TYR A 332 -33.08 -1.97 -43.19
CA TYR A 332 -34.44 -1.44 -43.01
C TYR A 332 -34.43 0.01 -42.49
N ASN A 333 -33.25 0.52 -42.09
CA ASN A 333 -33.09 1.73 -41.26
C ASN A 333 -33.95 1.67 -39.99
N ASN A 334 -33.91 0.53 -39.29
CA ASN A 334 -34.41 0.37 -37.94
C ASN A 334 -33.28 -0.09 -37.01
N THR A 335 -32.66 0.86 -36.32
CA THR A 335 -31.60 0.67 -35.32
C THR A 335 -31.65 1.83 -34.34
N GLY A 336 -31.76 1.53 -33.04
CA GLY A 336 -31.67 2.53 -31.97
C GLY A 336 -30.65 2.11 -30.93
N LEU A 337 -30.00 3.08 -30.29
CA LEU A 337 -29.08 2.84 -29.18
C LEU A 337 -29.70 3.41 -27.90
N GLY A 338 -29.88 2.54 -26.90
CA GLY A 338 -30.56 2.87 -25.65
C GLY A 338 -29.60 3.38 -24.57
N ASP A 339 -28.48 2.69 -24.36
CA ASP A 339 -27.57 2.98 -23.24
C ASP A 339 -26.12 2.57 -23.54
N ILE A 340 -25.16 3.15 -22.80
CA ILE A 340 -23.72 3.04 -23.00
C ILE A 340 -22.97 2.87 -21.67
N TYR A 341 -21.96 2.00 -21.64
CA TYR A 341 -21.12 1.78 -20.47
C TYR A 341 -19.65 1.58 -20.88
N ILE A 342 -18.72 2.26 -20.21
CA ILE A 342 -17.29 2.22 -20.49
C ILE A 342 -16.56 1.42 -19.42
N TYR A 343 -15.69 0.51 -19.87
CA TYR A 343 -14.88 -0.33 -19.00
C TYR A 343 -13.47 -0.49 -19.59
N GLN A 344 -12.44 0.08 -18.93
CA GLN A 344 -11.02 -0.09 -19.29
C GLN A 344 -10.75 0.05 -20.81
N ASP A 345 -11.06 1.22 -21.39
CA ASP A 345 -10.90 1.55 -22.82
C ASP A 345 -11.76 0.69 -23.80
N ARG A 346 -12.82 0.04 -23.29
CA ARG A 346 -13.89 -0.56 -24.08
C ARG A 346 -15.20 0.16 -23.84
N ILE A 347 -15.99 0.27 -24.91
CA ILE A 347 -17.28 0.93 -24.90
C ILE A 347 -18.33 -0.10 -25.29
N TYR A 348 -19.26 -0.38 -24.39
CA TYR A 348 -20.36 -1.31 -24.58
C TYR A 348 -21.64 -0.53 -24.75
N ILE A 349 -22.46 -0.90 -25.73
CA ILE A 349 -23.71 -0.21 -26.06
C ILE A 349 -24.81 -1.25 -26.20
N CYS A 350 -25.98 -1.00 -25.60
CA CYS A 350 -27.20 -1.76 -25.87
C CYS A 350 -28.21 -0.92 -26.65
N GLY A 351 -29.17 -1.60 -27.29
CA GLY A 351 -30.21 -0.98 -28.09
C GLY A 351 -31.09 -2.00 -28.78
N PHE A 352 -31.54 -1.69 -29.99
CA PHE A 352 -32.34 -2.56 -30.84
C PHE A 352 -31.94 -2.47 -32.32
N GLN A 353 -32.25 -3.52 -33.08
CA GLN A 353 -32.21 -3.54 -34.54
C GLN A 353 -33.22 -4.55 -35.08
N GLY A 354 -33.91 -4.27 -36.18
CA GLY A 354 -34.96 -5.15 -36.66
C GLY A 354 -35.43 -4.88 -38.07
N ASP A 355 -36.46 -5.59 -38.52
CA ASP A 355 -37.32 -5.04 -39.56
C ASP A 355 -38.37 -4.10 -38.94
N TYR A 356 -39.61 -4.06 -39.43
CA TYR A 356 -40.65 -3.17 -38.88
C TYR A 356 -41.58 -3.85 -37.87
N ASP A 357 -41.57 -5.18 -37.78
CA ASP A 357 -42.48 -5.98 -36.95
C ASP A 357 -41.72 -6.95 -36.00
N ASP A 358 -40.38 -7.00 -36.09
CA ASP A 358 -39.50 -7.87 -35.30
C ASP A 358 -38.14 -7.17 -35.01
N ASP A 359 -38.11 -6.40 -33.92
CA ASP A 359 -36.87 -5.85 -33.35
C ASP A 359 -36.14 -6.86 -32.44
N ASP A 360 -34.83 -6.96 -32.59
CA ASP A 360 -33.90 -7.77 -31.79
C ASP A 360 -33.08 -6.82 -30.88
N VAL A 361 -32.75 -7.22 -29.64
CA VAL A 361 -31.81 -6.46 -28.79
C VAL A 361 -30.46 -6.41 -29.48
N LEU A 362 -29.91 -5.21 -29.66
CA LEU A 362 -28.58 -4.99 -30.22
C LEU A 362 -27.55 -4.84 -29.08
N VAL A 363 -26.40 -5.49 -29.22
CA VAL A 363 -25.21 -5.28 -28.38
C VAL A 363 -24.02 -4.95 -29.26
N LEU A 364 -23.34 -3.84 -28.98
CA LEU A 364 -22.13 -3.41 -29.69
C LEU A 364 -20.97 -3.24 -28.70
N GLU A 365 -19.77 -3.58 -29.15
CA GLU A 365 -18.52 -3.29 -28.44
C GLU A 365 -17.59 -2.50 -29.38
N TYR A 366 -17.07 -1.36 -28.90
CA TYR A 366 -16.11 -0.51 -29.61
C TYR A 366 -14.86 -0.26 -28.76
N ASN A 367 -13.75 0.05 -29.44
CA ASN A 367 -12.60 0.70 -28.80
C ASN A 367 -12.76 2.24 -28.79
N THR A 368 -11.93 2.91 -28.00
CA THR A 368 -11.95 4.38 -27.84
C THR A 368 -11.65 5.18 -29.11
N THR A 369 -11.07 4.56 -30.15
CA THR A 369 -10.85 5.17 -31.48
C THR A 369 -12.02 4.98 -32.45
N GLY A 370 -13.09 4.29 -32.04
CA GLY A 370 -14.29 4.07 -32.85
C GLY A 370 -14.20 2.88 -33.82
N GLY A 371 -13.25 1.96 -33.64
CA GLY A 371 -13.27 0.66 -34.30
C GLY A 371 -14.28 -0.28 -33.62
N LEU A 372 -15.19 -0.86 -34.41
CA LEU A 372 -16.10 -1.91 -33.94
C LEU A 372 -15.28 -3.17 -33.62
N ILE A 373 -15.49 -3.74 -32.43
CA ILE A 373 -14.85 -4.96 -31.96
C ILE A 373 -15.81 -6.14 -32.12
N ASN A 374 -17.02 -6.03 -31.59
CA ASN A 374 -18.03 -7.06 -31.68
C ASN A 374 -19.45 -6.47 -31.84
N LYS A 375 -20.33 -7.27 -32.45
CA LYS A 375 -21.76 -7.00 -32.62
C LYS A 375 -22.52 -8.31 -32.40
N THR A 376 -23.53 -8.28 -31.54
CA THR A 376 -24.37 -9.43 -31.20
C THR A 376 -25.83 -8.99 -31.16
N SER A 377 -26.77 -9.90 -31.44
CA SER A 377 -28.19 -9.68 -31.16
C SER A 377 -28.80 -10.76 -30.25
N TRP A 378 -29.90 -10.42 -29.59
CA TRP A 378 -30.71 -11.33 -28.80
C TRP A 378 -32.20 -10.96 -28.92
N GLY A 379 -33.02 -11.93 -29.28
CA GLY A 379 -34.46 -11.79 -29.41
C GLY A 379 -35.05 -13.06 -30.02
N GLY A 380 -36.22 -12.99 -30.63
CA GLY A 380 -36.96 -14.18 -31.07
C GLY A 380 -37.74 -14.03 -32.38
N THR A 381 -39.01 -13.64 -32.27
CA THR A 381 -39.97 -13.50 -33.39
C THR A 381 -40.98 -12.36 -33.14
N ALA A 382 -40.61 -11.38 -32.32
CA ALA A 382 -41.39 -10.21 -31.90
C ALA A 382 -40.52 -9.25 -31.07
N ASP A 383 -40.80 -7.94 -31.15
CA ASP A 383 -40.02 -6.84 -30.54
C ASP A 383 -39.35 -7.12 -29.18
N ASP A 384 -38.03 -7.12 -29.19
CA ASP A 384 -37.12 -7.20 -28.06
C ASP A 384 -36.13 -6.02 -28.14
N SER A 385 -36.02 -5.19 -27.09
CA SER A 385 -35.18 -3.97 -27.11
C SER A 385 -34.45 -3.74 -25.79
N GLY A 386 -33.14 -3.46 -25.87
CA GLY A 386 -32.28 -3.15 -24.74
C GLY A 386 -32.26 -1.65 -24.43
N TRP A 387 -32.39 -1.30 -23.15
CA TRP A 387 -32.52 0.08 -22.67
C TRP A 387 -31.61 0.45 -21.51
N GLY A 388 -30.96 -0.52 -20.86
CA GLY A 388 -29.92 -0.28 -19.86
C GLY A 388 -28.84 -1.34 -19.93
N ILE A 389 -27.58 -0.97 -19.71
CA ILE A 389 -26.41 -1.87 -19.75
C ILE A 389 -25.44 -1.61 -18.60
N THR A 390 -24.87 -2.68 -18.04
CA THR A 390 -23.79 -2.56 -17.06
C THR A 390 -22.72 -3.64 -17.28
N VAL A 391 -21.46 -3.29 -17.06
CA VAL A 391 -20.31 -4.16 -17.31
C VAL A 391 -19.40 -4.23 -16.09
N ARG A 392 -19.38 -5.41 -15.46
CA ARG A 392 -18.48 -5.69 -14.32
C ARG A 392 -17.08 -6.13 -14.78
N ASN A 393 -16.99 -6.69 -15.99
CA ASN A 393 -15.80 -7.08 -16.74
C ASN A 393 -16.25 -7.61 -18.13
N PRO A 394 -15.35 -7.81 -19.11
CA PRO A 394 -15.74 -8.27 -20.46
C PRO A 394 -16.47 -9.62 -20.53
N SER A 395 -16.37 -10.48 -19.51
CA SER A 395 -17.11 -11.74 -19.41
C SER A 395 -18.41 -11.63 -18.58
N ASP A 396 -18.79 -10.40 -18.21
CA ASP A 396 -19.89 -10.09 -17.33
C ASP A 396 -20.59 -8.79 -17.74
N ILE A 397 -21.32 -8.90 -18.85
CA ILE A 397 -22.14 -7.86 -19.46
C ILE A 397 -23.59 -8.20 -19.16
N VAL A 398 -24.32 -7.27 -18.55
CA VAL A 398 -25.75 -7.41 -18.24
C VAL A 398 -26.55 -6.29 -18.89
N ILE A 399 -27.63 -6.67 -19.55
CA ILE A 399 -28.53 -5.78 -20.29
C ILE A 399 -29.94 -5.99 -19.76
N VAL A 400 -30.70 -4.90 -19.67
CA VAL A 400 -32.14 -4.92 -19.36
C VAL A 400 -32.94 -4.21 -20.43
N GLY A 401 -34.23 -4.53 -20.48
CA GLY A 401 -35.11 -3.97 -21.50
C GLY A 401 -36.51 -4.54 -21.49
N ARG A 402 -37.15 -4.52 -22.67
CA ARG A 402 -38.49 -5.07 -22.94
C ARG A 402 -38.34 -6.26 -23.89
N THR A 403 -39.05 -7.36 -23.63
CA THR A 403 -39.16 -8.52 -24.54
C THR A 403 -40.60 -8.85 -24.85
N SER A 404 -40.91 -9.06 -26.13
CA SER A 404 -42.20 -9.56 -26.61
C SER A 404 -42.08 -11.04 -26.99
N SER A 405 -40.93 -11.49 -27.50
CA SER A 405 -40.66 -12.89 -27.86
C SER A 405 -40.73 -13.86 -26.67
N TYR A 406 -40.19 -13.45 -25.52
CA TYR A 406 -40.09 -14.30 -24.33
C TYR A 406 -41.12 -13.95 -23.24
N ALA A 407 -42.06 -13.07 -23.59
CA ALA A 407 -43.11 -12.60 -22.69
C ALA A 407 -44.05 -13.73 -22.26
N SER A 408 -44.64 -13.54 -21.09
CA SER A 408 -45.59 -14.46 -20.46
C SER A 408 -47.06 -14.09 -20.69
N GLY A 409 -47.30 -12.93 -21.31
CA GLY A 409 -48.55 -12.42 -21.82
C GLY A 409 -48.30 -11.33 -22.85
N PHE A 410 -49.33 -10.94 -23.60
CA PHE A 410 -49.26 -9.76 -24.48
C PHE A 410 -49.36 -8.49 -23.60
N PRO A 411 -48.71 -7.35 -23.95
CA PRO A 411 -47.85 -7.12 -25.12
C PRO A 411 -46.35 -7.44 -24.92
N ALA A 412 -45.82 -7.42 -23.68
CA ALA A 412 -44.40 -7.66 -23.40
C ALA A 412 -44.10 -7.74 -21.90
N ASP A 413 -42.97 -8.34 -21.53
CA ASP A 413 -42.44 -8.32 -20.16
C ASP A 413 -41.06 -7.63 -20.11
N ALA A 414 -40.61 -7.27 -18.91
CA ALA A 414 -39.23 -6.79 -18.70
C ALA A 414 -38.26 -7.97 -18.75
N PHE A 415 -37.05 -7.78 -19.31
CA PHE A 415 -35.98 -8.78 -19.22
C PHE A 415 -34.73 -8.25 -18.51
N ILE A 416 -33.99 -9.19 -17.94
CA ILE A 416 -32.56 -9.04 -17.59
C ILE A 416 -31.79 -10.20 -18.24
N LEU A 417 -30.79 -9.87 -19.05
CA LEU A 417 -29.96 -10.79 -19.83
C LEU A 417 -28.51 -10.63 -19.38
N LYS A 418 -27.89 -11.73 -18.91
CA LYS A 418 -26.45 -11.81 -18.76
C LYS A 418 -25.86 -12.55 -19.95
N TYR A 419 -25.08 -11.82 -20.75
CA TYR A 419 -24.38 -12.36 -21.90
C TYR A 419 -22.90 -12.57 -21.58
N TYR A 420 -22.34 -13.66 -22.12
CA TYR A 420 -20.92 -13.99 -22.01
C TYR A 420 -20.30 -13.86 -23.39
N GLN A 421 -19.26 -13.03 -23.51
CA GLN A 421 -18.29 -13.16 -24.58
C GLN A 421 -17.15 -14.05 -24.09
N PRO A 422 -16.79 -15.11 -24.86
CA PRO A 422 -15.49 -15.77 -24.68
C PRO A 422 -14.40 -14.72 -24.68
N SER A 423 -13.50 -14.79 -23.72
CA SER A 423 -12.35 -13.89 -23.60
C SER A 423 -11.40 -14.10 -24.79
N ILE A 424 -11.73 -13.45 -25.91
CA ILE A 424 -10.90 -13.26 -27.11
C ILE A 424 -9.94 -12.06 -26.97
N TYR A 425 -9.70 -11.63 -25.74
CA TYR A 425 -9.08 -10.35 -25.40
C TYR A 425 -7.86 -10.55 -24.49
N PRO A 426 -6.71 -9.89 -24.78
CA PRO A 426 -5.57 -9.84 -23.89
C PRO A 426 -5.97 -9.36 -22.49
N PRO A 427 -5.20 -9.72 -21.44
CA PRO A 427 -5.55 -9.36 -20.06
C PRO A 427 -5.70 -7.84 -19.83
N GLY A 428 -6.55 -7.46 -18.88
CA GLY A 428 -6.80 -6.06 -18.53
C GLY A 428 -5.60 -5.34 -17.90
N SER A 429 -5.70 -4.02 -17.78
CA SER A 429 -4.67 -3.20 -17.12
C SER A 429 -4.56 -3.52 -15.62
N PHE A 430 -3.36 -3.35 -15.06
CA PHE A 430 -3.04 -3.63 -13.67
C PHE A 430 -1.76 -2.89 -13.23
N THR A 431 -1.59 -2.71 -11.93
CA THR A 431 -0.49 -1.95 -11.32
C THR A 431 0.42 -2.86 -10.51
N LEU A 432 1.73 -2.64 -10.65
CA LEU A 432 2.84 -3.25 -9.90
C LEU A 432 3.35 -2.28 -8.83
N ASP A 433 3.55 -2.80 -7.62
CA ASP A 433 4.05 -2.12 -6.43
C ASP A 433 5.02 -3.03 -5.66
N SER A 434 5.68 -2.54 -4.61
CA SER A 434 6.54 -3.34 -3.74
C SER A 434 6.45 -2.92 -2.27
N ASN A 435 6.85 -3.80 -1.36
CA ASN A 435 7.04 -3.46 0.05
C ASN A 435 8.50 -3.04 0.39
N ALA A 436 9.30 -2.70 -0.61
CA ALA A 436 10.68 -2.26 -0.43
C ALA A 436 10.75 -0.95 0.38
N GLY A 437 11.86 -0.74 1.09
CA GLY A 437 12.17 0.58 1.65
C GLY A 437 12.45 1.61 0.54
N ASP A 438 12.38 2.90 0.87
CA ASP A 438 12.88 3.98 0.02
C ASP A 438 14.00 4.77 0.75
N PRO A 439 15.29 4.45 0.50
CA PRO A 439 15.79 3.29 -0.23
C PRO A 439 15.66 1.98 0.56
N ASP A 440 15.74 0.85 -0.13
CA ASP A 440 15.81 -0.47 0.49
C ASP A 440 17.20 -0.74 1.07
N THR A 441 17.28 -1.44 2.22
CA THR A 441 18.54 -1.52 3.00
C THR A 441 19.11 -2.94 3.15
N ASP A 442 18.42 -3.98 2.68
CA ASP A 442 18.90 -5.37 2.80
C ASP A 442 18.89 -6.18 1.49
N GLY A 443 18.27 -5.65 0.42
CA GLY A 443 18.21 -6.28 -0.91
C GLY A 443 17.10 -7.32 -1.05
N ASN A 444 16.10 -7.34 -0.17
CA ASN A 444 15.03 -8.34 -0.14
C ASN A 444 13.65 -7.69 0.05
N PHE A 445 12.76 -7.87 -0.93
CA PHE A 445 11.42 -7.32 -0.91
C PHE A 445 10.47 -8.19 -1.74
N ASN A 446 9.18 -8.00 -1.56
CA ASN A 446 8.14 -8.61 -2.39
C ASN A 446 7.63 -7.57 -3.39
N LEU A 447 7.64 -7.95 -4.67
CA LEU A 447 6.78 -7.35 -5.68
C LEU A 447 5.35 -7.82 -5.45
N THR A 448 4.38 -6.94 -5.60
CA THR A 448 2.94 -7.25 -5.51
C THR A 448 2.18 -6.50 -6.57
N TRP A 449 1.11 -7.07 -7.12
CA TRP A 449 0.33 -6.40 -8.17
C TRP A 449 -1.17 -6.62 -8.05
N SER A 450 -1.96 -5.67 -8.53
CA SER A 450 -3.41 -5.83 -8.64
C SER A 450 -3.75 -6.94 -9.65
N LYS A 451 -4.82 -7.70 -9.43
CA LYS A 451 -5.26 -8.72 -10.38
C LYS A 451 -5.63 -8.11 -11.75
N SER A 452 -4.93 -8.53 -12.79
CA SER A 452 -5.34 -8.30 -14.18
C SER A 452 -6.55 -9.19 -14.51
N ILE A 453 -7.55 -8.60 -15.16
CA ILE A 453 -8.80 -9.28 -15.50
C ILE A 453 -8.64 -10.04 -16.82
N GLY A 454 -9.04 -11.32 -16.83
CA GLY A 454 -8.77 -12.21 -17.95
C GLY A 454 -7.33 -12.70 -18.06
N ALA A 455 -6.47 -12.44 -17.05
CA ALA A 455 -5.17 -13.09 -16.94
C ALA A 455 -5.30 -14.52 -16.43
N ASP A 456 -4.61 -15.45 -17.09
CA ASP A 456 -4.44 -16.83 -16.65
C ASP A 456 -3.21 -16.96 -15.74
N ASN A 457 -2.13 -16.22 -16.05
CA ASN A 457 -0.88 -16.18 -15.27
C ASN A 457 -0.08 -14.89 -15.54
N TYR A 458 1.04 -14.74 -14.82
CA TYR A 458 1.95 -13.60 -14.91
C TYR A 458 3.42 -14.03 -15.09
N SER A 459 4.24 -13.13 -15.63
CA SER A 459 5.70 -13.23 -15.66
C SER A 459 6.35 -11.94 -15.18
N VAL A 460 7.44 -12.05 -14.43
CA VAL A 460 8.21 -10.93 -13.86
C VAL A 460 9.47 -10.72 -14.68
N TYR A 461 9.76 -9.46 -15.05
CA TYR A 461 10.97 -9.08 -15.75
C TYR A 461 11.72 -7.97 -15.00
N SER A 462 13.06 -8.01 -15.06
CA SER A 462 13.97 -7.01 -14.50
C SER A 462 14.86 -6.37 -15.57
N HIS A 463 15.40 -5.18 -15.30
CA HIS A 463 16.41 -4.52 -16.13
C HIS A 463 17.20 -3.45 -15.34
N ASP A 464 18.42 -3.14 -15.78
CA ASP A 464 19.32 -2.12 -15.19
C ASP A 464 18.92 -0.66 -15.55
N GLY A 465 17.69 -0.45 -16.04
CA GLY A 465 17.22 0.84 -16.54
C GLY A 465 15.74 0.78 -16.96
N PHE A 466 15.10 1.94 -17.04
CA PHE A 466 13.64 2.04 -17.25
C PHE A 466 13.12 1.28 -18.47
N ILE A 467 12.13 0.42 -18.26
CA ILE A 467 11.60 -0.48 -19.29
C ILE A 467 10.42 0.19 -20.01
N HIS A 468 10.66 0.67 -21.25
CA HIS A 468 9.59 1.24 -22.08
C HIS A 468 8.72 0.18 -22.78
N GLN A 469 9.34 -0.90 -23.28
CA GLN A 469 8.66 -2.06 -23.87
C GLN A 469 9.55 -3.31 -23.74
N ILE A 470 8.96 -4.47 -23.46
CA ILE A 470 9.66 -5.74 -23.18
C ILE A 470 10.47 -6.28 -24.37
N LYS A 471 10.19 -5.82 -25.60
CA LYS A 471 10.49 -6.54 -26.85
C LYS A 471 11.97 -6.81 -27.16
N ASN A 472 12.92 -6.32 -26.36
CA ASN A 472 14.35 -6.71 -26.38
C ASN A 472 15.15 -6.44 -25.07
N ASN A 473 14.56 -5.83 -24.03
CA ASN A 473 15.31 -5.25 -22.89
C ASN A 473 14.76 -5.68 -21.52
N GLY A 474 14.65 -6.97 -21.24
CA GLY A 474 14.25 -7.47 -19.92
C GLY A 474 14.76 -8.87 -19.64
N THR A 475 15.41 -9.06 -18.50
CA THR A 475 15.75 -10.38 -17.95
C THR A 475 14.48 -11.00 -17.38
N LEU A 476 14.19 -12.25 -17.72
CA LEU A 476 13.06 -12.97 -17.14
C LEU A 476 13.46 -13.50 -15.76
N GLU A 477 12.75 -13.07 -14.71
CA GLU A 477 12.94 -13.56 -13.35
C GLU A 477 12.14 -14.85 -13.12
N ASP A 478 10.86 -14.84 -13.47
CA ASP A 478 9.97 -16.00 -13.37
C ASP A 478 8.72 -15.86 -14.28
N GLN A 479 8.04 -16.96 -14.58
CA GLN A 479 6.90 -17.02 -15.51
C GLN A 479 5.86 -18.08 -15.10
N GLY A 480 4.60 -17.86 -15.48
CA GLY A 480 3.51 -18.78 -15.15
C GLY A 480 3.03 -18.65 -13.70
N ILE A 481 3.28 -17.50 -13.07
CA ILE A 481 2.86 -17.19 -11.70
C ILE A 481 1.34 -17.02 -11.68
N GLU A 482 0.62 -17.78 -10.86
CA GLU A 482 -0.84 -17.60 -10.64
C GLU A 482 -1.16 -16.66 -9.46
N ASP A 483 -0.22 -16.53 -8.53
CA ASP A 483 -0.27 -15.60 -7.41
C ASP A 483 -0.05 -14.13 -7.84
N LEU A 484 -0.41 -13.20 -6.95
CA LEU A 484 -0.30 -11.75 -7.15
C LEU A 484 0.94 -11.12 -6.49
N ASN A 485 1.99 -11.93 -6.28
CA ASN A 485 3.23 -11.52 -5.62
C ASN A 485 4.43 -12.33 -6.10
N TYR A 486 5.63 -11.76 -5.95
CA TYR A 486 6.91 -12.43 -6.22
C TYR A 486 8.00 -11.91 -5.26
N THR A 487 8.77 -12.81 -4.65
CA THR A 487 9.84 -12.45 -3.71
C THR A 487 11.18 -12.23 -4.42
N ILE A 488 11.74 -11.03 -4.28
CA ILE A 488 13.10 -10.67 -4.66
C ILE A 488 14.01 -10.83 -3.43
N SER A 489 15.22 -11.35 -3.62
CA SER A 489 16.21 -11.47 -2.55
C SER A 489 17.64 -11.46 -3.07
N GLY A 490 18.59 -11.08 -2.21
CA GLY A 490 20.02 -11.15 -2.49
C GLY A 490 20.56 -10.12 -3.48
N LEU A 491 19.85 -9.00 -3.69
CA LEU A 491 20.35 -7.88 -4.50
C LEU A 491 21.55 -7.19 -3.83
N THR A 492 22.34 -6.49 -4.63
CA THR A 492 23.39 -5.58 -4.18
C THR A 492 22.89 -4.13 -4.18
N SER A 493 23.67 -3.19 -3.68
CA SER A 493 23.36 -1.76 -3.88
C SER A 493 23.28 -1.44 -5.38
N GLY A 494 22.22 -0.74 -5.79
CA GLY A 494 21.91 -0.43 -7.20
C GLY A 494 20.49 0.07 -7.39
N ASP A 495 20.15 0.49 -8.60
CA ASP A 495 18.79 0.88 -8.99
C ASP A 495 18.23 -0.17 -9.97
N TYR A 496 17.16 -0.84 -9.57
CA TYR A 496 16.58 -1.97 -10.28
C TYR A 496 15.20 -1.61 -10.83
N TYR A 497 14.90 -2.02 -12.06
CA TYR A 497 13.64 -1.71 -12.72
C TYR A 497 12.88 -2.99 -13.02
N TYR A 498 11.64 -3.07 -12.55
CA TYR A 498 10.77 -4.24 -12.68
C TYR A 498 9.52 -3.93 -13.49
N ILE A 499 8.99 -4.95 -14.15
CA ILE A 499 7.70 -4.91 -14.82
C ILE A 499 7.10 -6.31 -14.79
N VAL A 500 5.78 -6.41 -14.65
CA VAL A 500 5.05 -7.68 -14.71
C VAL A 500 4.23 -7.69 -15.99
N ILE A 501 4.15 -8.84 -16.64
CA ILE A 501 3.25 -9.08 -17.76
C ILE A 501 2.20 -10.09 -17.33
N ALA A 502 0.93 -9.75 -17.56
CA ALA A 502 -0.19 -10.68 -17.48
C ALA A 502 -0.38 -11.36 -18.85
N TYR A 503 -0.62 -12.68 -18.86
CA TYR A 503 -0.84 -13.49 -20.06
C TYR A 503 -2.20 -14.20 -20.04
N ASN A 504 -2.72 -14.47 -21.23
CA ASN A 504 -3.75 -15.48 -21.48
C ASN A 504 -3.57 -16.09 -22.88
N GLU A 505 -4.46 -17.02 -23.27
CA GLU A 505 -4.44 -17.67 -24.59
C GLU A 505 -4.46 -16.71 -25.80
N THR A 506 -4.83 -15.45 -25.60
CA THR A 506 -5.13 -14.48 -26.68
C THR A 506 -4.13 -13.33 -26.76
N GLY A 507 -3.28 -13.14 -25.73
CA GLY A 507 -2.26 -12.11 -25.73
C GLY A 507 -1.71 -11.80 -24.34
N ASN A 508 -1.16 -10.60 -24.20
CA ASN A 508 -0.57 -10.13 -22.96
C ASN A 508 -0.71 -8.61 -22.78
N THR A 509 -0.56 -8.17 -21.53
CA THR A 509 -0.58 -6.77 -21.10
C THR A 509 0.47 -6.57 -20.01
N SER A 510 1.18 -5.44 -20.02
CA SER A 510 2.21 -5.11 -19.04
C SER A 510 1.72 -4.14 -17.96
N SER A 511 2.26 -4.23 -16.74
CA SER A 511 2.11 -3.24 -15.69
C SER A 511 2.84 -1.93 -15.98
N ASN A 512 2.79 -0.98 -15.06
CA ASN A 512 3.81 0.06 -14.94
C ASN A 512 5.21 -0.55 -14.74
N CYS A 513 6.25 0.19 -15.14
CA CYS A 513 7.61 -0.08 -14.71
C CYS A 513 7.82 0.52 -13.31
N LEU A 514 8.28 -0.30 -12.36
CA LEU A 514 8.59 0.08 -10.99
C LEU A 514 10.11 0.17 -10.81
N GLN A 515 10.60 1.28 -10.25
CA GLN A 515 12.00 1.42 -9.84
C GLN A 515 12.12 1.12 -8.34
N VAL A 516 13.11 0.31 -7.96
CA VAL A 516 13.49 0.06 -6.57
C VAL A 516 14.96 0.40 -6.38
N SER A 517 15.25 1.32 -5.46
CA SER A 517 16.62 1.77 -5.14
C SER A 517 17.14 1.03 -3.92
N VAL A 518 18.08 0.11 -4.11
CA VAL A 518 18.71 -0.69 -3.05
C VAL A 518 20.01 -0.02 -2.61
N ARG A 519 20.21 0.18 -1.30
CA ARG A 519 21.35 0.86 -0.68
C ARG A 519 21.76 0.15 0.62
N ILE A 520 22.60 -0.87 0.49
CA ILE A 520 22.99 -1.76 1.60
C ILE A 520 24.21 -1.19 2.35
N PRO A 521 24.08 -0.86 3.66
CA PRO A 521 25.20 -0.40 4.47
C PRO A 521 26.19 -1.54 4.78
N PRO A 522 27.44 -1.22 5.19
CA PRO A 522 28.44 -2.23 5.50
C PRO A 522 27.99 -3.20 6.61
N LYS A 523 28.30 -4.49 6.46
CA LYS A 523 27.89 -5.52 7.44
C LYS A 523 28.86 -5.64 8.61
N ALA A 524 28.36 -6.11 9.75
CA ALA A 524 29.14 -6.29 10.98
C ALA A 524 30.44 -7.08 10.76
N PHE A 525 31.48 -6.68 11.46
CA PHE A 525 32.84 -7.22 11.36
C PHE A 525 33.56 -7.08 12.72
N ASN A 526 34.67 -7.80 12.91
CA ASN A 526 35.41 -7.79 14.17
C ASN A 526 36.85 -7.27 14.01
N MET A 527 37.35 -6.58 15.03
CA MET A 527 38.73 -6.13 15.20
C MET A 527 39.44 -6.96 16.28
N PHE A 528 40.73 -7.22 16.03
CA PHE A 528 41.68 -7.96 16.85
C PHE A 528 42.96 -7.14 17.02
N THR A 529 43.83 -7.56 17.94
CA THR A 529 45.17 -7.00 18.13
C THR A 529 46.18 -8.11 18.39
N ASP A 530 47.45 -7.87 18.06
CA ASP A 530 48.59 -8.72 18.42
C ASP A 530 49.35 -8.23 19.67
N ALA A 531 48.84 -7.18 20.35
CA ALA A 531 49.38 -6.69 21.61
C ALA A 531 49.47 -7.80 22.66
N ASN A 532 50.55 -7.80 23.45
CA ASN A 532 50.62 -8.60 24.66
C ASN A 532 49.64 -8.07 25.71
N ASP A 533 49.25 -8.89 26.70
CA ASP A 533 48.41 -8.47 27.82
C ASP A 533 49.15 -8.67 29.16
N PRO A 534 49.66 -7.59 29.80
CA PRO A 534 49.76 -6.23 29.28
C PRO A 534 50.86 -6.07 28.21
N ASP A 535 50.76 -5.03 27.39
CA ASP A 535 51.75 -4.70 26.38
C ASP A 535 52.97 -3.97 26.99
N THR A 536 54.19 -4.38 26.64
CA THR A 536 55.40 -3.94 27.34
C THR A 536 56.25 -2.92 26.59
N ASP A 537 55.96 -2.63 25.32
CA ASP A 537 56.78 -1.71 24.52
C ASP A 537 56.01 -0.54 23.85
N GLY A 538 54.68 -0.57 23.86
CA GLY A 538 53.80 0.48 23.34
C GLY A 538 53.55 0.40 21.84
N ASN A 539 53.81 -0.75 21.20
CA ASN A 539 53.67 -0.95 19.75
C ASN A 539 52.96 -2.26 19.43
N PHE A 540 51.89 -2.18 18.64
CA PHE A 540 51.09 -3.33 18.24
C PHE A 540 50.32 -3.02 16.95
N ASN A 541 49.84 -4.05 16.29
CA ASN A 541 48.94 -3.95 15.15
C ASN A 541 47.50 -4.16 15.60
N LEU A 542 46.62 -3.32 15.09
CA LEU A 542 45.19 -3.59 15.01
C LEU A 542 44.93 -4.27 13.67
N THR A 543 44.12 -5.32 13.65
CA THR A 543 43.72 -6.03 12.43
C THR A 543 42.22 -6.30 12.48
N TRP A 544 41.54 -6.41 11.34
CA TRP A 544 40.10 -6.68 11.33
C TRP A 544 39.66 -7.56 10.17
N SER A 545 38.57 -8.28 10.37
CA SER A 545 37.90 -9.02 9.29
C SER A 545 37.28 -8.02 8.30
N LYS A 546 37.35 -8.30 6.99
CA LYS A 546 36.69 -7.49 5.97
C LYS A 546 35.17 -7.40 6.23
N SER A 547 34.65 -6.18 6.36
CA SER A 547 33.22 -5.89 6.34
C SER A 547 32.68 -6.07 4.91
N ILE A 548 31.58 -6.84 4.78
CA ILE A 548 30.92 -7.03 3.49
C ILE A 548 30.20 -5.74 3.12
N GLY A 549 30.49 -5.21 1.92
CA GLY A 549 29.92 -3.96 1.42
C GLY A 549 30.64 -2.69 1.89
N ALA A 550 31.78 -2.79 2.58
CA ALA A 550 32.63 -1.64 2.91
C ALA A 550 33.61 -1.30 1.78
N ASP A 551 33.73 -0.01 1.50
CA ASP A 551 34.72 0.56 0.59
C ASP A 551 36.04 0.88 1.33
N ASN A 552 35.94 1.40 2.56
CA ASN A 552 37.09 1.80 3.38
C ASN A 552 36.79 1.73 4.89
N TYR A 553 37.83 1.92 5.69
CA TYR A 553 37.81 1.85 7.15
C TYR A 553 38.46 3.10 7.78
N SER A 554 38.00 3.47 8.97
CA SER A 554 38.67 4.47 9.83
C SER A 554 38.81 3.92 11.24
N VAL A 555 39.97 4.17 11.87
CA VAL A 555 40.29 3.69 13.22
C VAL A 555 40.21 4.85 14.20
N TYR A 556 39.56 4.63 15.33
CA TYR A 556 39.40 5.60 16.40
C TYR A 556 39.91 5.04 17.73
N SER A 557 40.48 5.90 18.57
CA SER A 557 40.98 5.59 19.91
C SER A 557 40.36 6.46 21.00
N HIS A 558 40.41 6.00 22.25
CA HIS A 558 40.11 6.80 23.44
C HIS A 558 40.73 6.18 24.70
N ASP A 559 40.78 6.94 25.80
CA ASP A 559 41.17 6.47 27.14
C ASP A 559 40.03 5.77 27.92
N VAL A 560 38.82 5.69 27.34
CA VAL A 560 37.66 4.98 27.90
C VAL A 560 36.89 4.22 26.82
N PHE A 561 36.09 3.23 27.23
CA PHE A 561 35.33 2.38 26.31
C PHE A 561 34.42 3.18 25.36
N ILE A 562 34.57 2.93 24.05
CA ILE A 562 33.87 3.70 23.01
C ILE A 562 32.50 3.07 22.73
N HIS A 563 31.44 3.68 23.26
CA HIS A 563 30.06 3.28 22.96
C HIS A 563 29.58 3.79 21.59
N GLN A 564 29.90 5.03 21.22
CA GLN A 564 29.54 5.66 19.94
C GLN A 564 30.55 6.77 19.58
N ILE A 565 30.93 6.87 18.31
CA ILE A 565 31.99 7.79 17.81
C ILE A 565 31.66 9.28 18.01
N LYS A 566 30.38 9.66 18.05
CA LYS A 566 29.93 11.06 17.87
C LYS A 566 30.45 12.09 18.88
N ASN A 567 31.01 11.67 20.03
CA ASN A 567 31.52 12.58 21.07
C ASN A 567 32.87 12.15 21.70
N ASN A 568 33.27 10.88 21.61
CA ASN A 568 34.37 10.30 22.41
C ASN A 568 35.29 9.42 21.53
N GLY A 569 35.98 9.99 20.54
CA GLY A 569 36.95 9.24 19.74
C GLY A 569 37.97 10.14 19.05
N THR A 570 39.25 9.90 19.32
CA THR A 570 40.37 10.47 18.55
C THR A 570 40.52 9.67 17.26
N LEU A 571 40.70 10.34 16.13
CA LEU A 571 40.90 9.70 14.83
C LEU A 571 42.38 9.33 14.66
N GLU A 572 42.69 8.03 14.56
CA GLU A 572 44.06 7.53 14.32
C GLU A 572 44.37 7.49 12.82
N VAL A 573 43.46 6.94 12.02
CA VAL A 573 43.56 6.90 10.56
C VAL A 573 42.18 6.90 9.92
N GLN A 574 42.07 7.49 8.73
CA GLN A 574 40.81 7.66 8.01
C GLN A 574 40.90 7.09 6.58
N GLY A 575 39.84 6.41 6.15
CA GLY A 575 39.62 6.07 4.75
C GLY A 575 40.61 5.08 4.14
N ILE A 576 41.16 4.16 4.94
CA ILE A 576 42.09 3.13 4.47
C ILE A 576 41.35 1.91 3.90
N GLU A 577 41.93 1.26 2.89
CA GLU A 577 41.42 0.00 2.30
C GLU A 577 42.04 -1.22 2.97
N GLU A 578 43.20 -1.03 3.61
CA GLU A 578 43.92 -2.03 4.38
C GLU A 578 43.10 -2.55 5.58
N LEU A 579 43.25 -3.84 5.87
CA LEU A 579 42.59 -4.51 7.01
C LEU A 579 43.44 -4.51 8.29
N ASN A 580 44.38 -3.56 8.39
CA ASN A 580 45.29 -3.41 9.52
C ASN A 580 45.75 -1.96 9.69
N HIS A 581 46.17 -1.63 10.91
CA HIS A 581 46.83 -0.37 11.24
C HIS A 581 47.78 -0.56 12.43
N THR A 582 49.03 -0.09 12.29
CA THR A 582 50.05 -0.19 13.34
C THR A 582 49.96 1.01 14.28
N ILE A 583 49.78 0.73 15.57
CA ILE A 583 49.90 1.69 16.67
C ILE A 583 51.33 1.62 17.21
N SER A 584 51.94 2.76 17.54
CA SER A 584 53.31 2.82 18.06
C SER A 584 53.55 4.03 18.95
N GLY A 585 54.57 3.94 19.81
CA GLY A 585 55.02 5.05 20.65
C GLY A 585 54.07 5.44 21.78
N LEU A 586 53.17 4.54 22.19
CA LEU A 586 52.31 4.77 23.35
C LEU A 586 53.10 4.84 24.66
N THR A 587 52.49 5.45 25.68
CA THR A 587 52.96 5.44 27.06
C THR A 587 52.15 4.45 27.89
N SER A 588 52.59 4.11 29.11
CA SER A 588 51.80 3.27 30.01
C SER A 588 50.41 3.87 30.30
N GLY A 589 49.36 3.11 30.02
CA GLY A 589 47.97 3.54 30.07
C GLY A 589 47.03 2.46 29.52
N ASP A 590 45.72 2.71 29.59
CA ASP A 590 44.69 1.84 29.00
C ASP A 590 44.06 2.57 27.82
N TYR A 591 44.03 1.90 26.66
CA TYR A 591 43.60 2.48 25.40
C TYR A 591 42.51 1.63 24.77
N TYR A 592 41.45 2.27 24.30
CA TYR A 592 40.29 1.62 23.69
C TYR A 592 40.23 1.98 22.21
N TYR A 593 40.14 0.98 21.34
CA TYR A 593 40.10 1.16 19.89
C TYR A 593 38.78 0.65 19.31
N ILE A 594 38.34 1.25 18.20
CA ILE A 594 37.22 0.78 17.40
C ILE A 594 37.48 1.12 15.92
N VAL A 595 37.03 0.24 15.02
CA VAL A 595 37.10 0.48 13.57
C VAL A 595 35.68 0.73 13.07
N ILE A 596 35.52 1.74 12.22
CA ILE A 596 34.29 1.98 11.48
C ILE A 596 34.54 1.67 10.01
N ALA A 597 33.71 0.80 9.44
CA ALA A 597 33.69 0.54 8.01
C ALA A 597 32.65 1.44 7.34
N TYR A 598 32.99 2.04 6.20
CA TYR A 598 32.17 2.98 5.44
C TYR A 598 31.91 2.49 4.02
N ASN A 599 30.78 2.88 3.47
CA ASN A 599 30.55 2.93 2.02
C ASN A 599 29.74 4.19 1.67
N GLU A 600 29.43 4.38 0.39
CA GLU A 600 28.60 5.50 -0.08
C GLU A 600 27.20 5.60 0.56
N THR A 601 26.68 4.51 1.13
CA THR A 601 25.32 4.42 1.71
C THR A 601 25.28 4.59 3.23
N GLY A 602 26.38 4.35 3.94
CA GLY A 602 26.39 4.34 5.41
C GLY A 602 27.66 3.80 6.04
N ASN A 603 27.57 3.40 7.29
CA ASN A 603 28.68 2.84 8.06
C ASN A 603 28.24 1.83 9.12
N THR A 604 29.20 1.05 9.60
CA THR A 604 29.02 0.10 10.72
C THR A 604 30.30 0.03 11.57
N SER A 605 30.16 -0.31 12.85
CA SER A 605 31.28 -0.40 13.79
C SER A 605 31.71 -1.83 14.08
N SER A 606 33.00 -2.04 14.32
CA SER A 606 33.51 -3.27 14.94
C SER A 606 33.13 -3.36 16.42
N ASN A 607 33.51 -4.46 17.07
CA ASN A 607 33.72 -4.46 18.52
C ASN A 607 34.75 -3.40 18.93
N CYS A 608 34.64 -2.88 20.15
CA CYS A 608 35.67 -2.06 20.78
C CYS A 608 36.63 -2.98 21.57
N THR A 609 37.94 -2.76 21.43
CA THR A 609 39.00 -3.57 22.06
C THR A 609 39.85 -2.69 22.97
N GLN A 610 40.13 -3.16 24.19
CA GLN A 610 41.05 -2.53 25.13
C GLN A 610 42.46 -3.09 24.95
N VAL A 611 43.48 -2.23 25.02
CA VAL A 611 44.89 -2.59 25.12
C VAL A 611 45.48 -1.91 26.35
N SER A 612 46.10 -2.71 27.23
CA SER A 612 46.68 -2.25 28.50
C SER A 612 48.19 -2.14 28.36
N VAL A 613 48.72 -0.94 28.13
CA VAL A 613 50.17 -0.69 27.96
C VAL A 613 50.85 -0.48 29.31
N ARG A 614 51.93 -1.20 29.59
CA ARG A 614 52.68 -1.23 30.86
C ARG A 614 54.20 -1.34 30.60
N ILE A 615 54.81 -0.23 30.19
CA ILE A 615 56.23 -0.18 29.81
C ILE A 615 57.13 -0.16 31.07
N PRO A 616 58.09 -1.09 31.24
CA PRO A 616 59.04 -1.08 32.34
C PRO A 616 60.14 -0.01 32.16
N PRO A 617 60.92 0.32 33.20
CA PRO A 617 62.01 1.30 33.11
C PRO A 617 63.07 0.88 32.08
N LYS A 618 63.63 1.81 31.31
CA LYS A 618 64.67 1.47 30.30
C LYS A 618 66.06 1.29 30.92
N ALA A 619 66.93 0.59 30.20
CA ALA A 619 68.33 0.40 30.58
C ALA A 619 69.05 1.73 30.85
N PHE A 620 69.98 1.70 31.80
CA PHE A 620 70.73 2.85 32.30
C PHE A 620 72.07 2.38 32.89
N ASN A 621 73.02 3.29 33.02
CA ASN A 621 74.40 2.95 33.35
C ASN A 621 74.73 3.45 34.76
N MET A 622 75.53 2.69 35.51
CA MET A 622 76.05 3.12 36.80
C MET A 622 77.58 3.28 36.78
N PHE A 623 78.08 4.07 37.72
CA PHE A 623 79.48 4.44 37.88
C PHE A 623 79.83 4.52 39.37
N THR A 624 81.12 4.46 39.69
CA THR A 624 81.64 4.69 41.04
C THR A 624 82.87 5.58 41.00
N ASP A 625 83.09 6.36 42.06
CA ASP A 625 84.32 7.15 42.27
C ASP A 625 85.34 6.45 43.20
N ALA A 626 85.07 5.19 43.58
CA ALA A 626 85.98 4.39 44.39
C ALA A 626 87.37 4.26 43.75
N ASN A 627 88.42 4.34 44.57
CA ASN A 627 89.77 3.97 44.14
C ASN A 627 89.86 2.44 43.97
N ASP A 628 90.87 1.94 43.25
CA ASP A 628 91.13 0.50 43.12
C ASP A 628 92.58 0.15 43.54
N PRO A 629 92.79 -0.49 44.71
CA PRO A 629 91.80 -0.74 45.76
C PRO A 629 91.42 0.55 46.51
N ASP A 630 90.18 0.59 47.00
CA ASP A 630 89.69 1.61 47.92
C ASP A 630 90.30 1.41 49.32
N THR A 631 90.63 2.50 50.02
CA THR A 631 91.48 2.43 51.23
C THR A 631 90.81 2.90 52.52
N ASP A 632 89.62 3.49 52.45
CA ASP A 632 88.86 3.95 53.64
C ASP A 632 87.44 3.36 53.75
N GLY A 633 86.95 2.68 52.71
CA GLY A 633 85.64 2.04 52.67
C GLY A 633 84.48 2.99 52.33
N ASN A 634 84.76 4.19 51.78
CA ASN A 634 83.76 5.23 51.50
C ASN A 634 83.85 5.72 50.04
N PHE A 635 82.75 5.58 49.30
CA PHE A 635 82.68 5.97 47.88
C PHE A 635 81.24 6.26 47.45
N ASN A 636 81.08 7.03 46.38
CA ASN A 636 79.80 7.31 45.77
C ASN A 636 79.53 6.35 44.60
N LEU A 637 78.31 5.82 44.58
CA LEU A 637 77.69 5.26 43.38
C LEU A 637 76.90 6.38 42.72
N THR A 638 76.99 6.49 41.38
CA THR A 638 76.20 7.43 40.58
C THR A 638 75.63 6.71 39.36
N TRP A 639 74.51 7.16 38.81
CA TRP A 639 73.92 6.50 37.63
C TRP A 639 73.20 7.48 36.71
N SER A 640 73.06 7.10 35.44
CA SER A 640 72.23 7.86 34.50
C SER A 640 70.74 7.64 34.79
N LYS A 641 69.90 8.62 34.44
CA LYS A 641 68.45 8.50 34.62
C LYS A 641 67.88 7.44 33.67
N SER A 642 67.31 6.38 34.22
CA SER A 642 66.45 5.45 33.50
C SER A 642 65.16 6.15 33.04
N ILE A 643 64.83 6.00 31.77
CA ILE A 643 63.58 6.53 31.20
C ILE A 643 62.43 5.63 31.67
N GLY A 644 61.42 6.22 32.30
CA GLY A 644 60.26 5.51 32.83
C GLY A 644 60.42 4.96 34.25
N ALA A 645 61.53 5.25 34.94
CA ALA A 645 61.71 4.93 36.36
C ALA A 645 61.08 5.97 37.29
N ASP A 646 60.36 5.50 38.30
CA ASP A 646 59.82 6.30 39.40
C ASP A 646 60.85 6.45 40.54
N ASN A 647 61.65 5.40 40.79
CA ASN A 647 62.68 5.36 41.83
C ASN A 647 63.77 4.31 41.52
N TYR A 648 64.82 4.28 42.36
CA TYR A 648 65.94 3.34 42.26
C TYR A 648 66.24 2.66 43.60
N SER A 649 66.86 1.49 43.55
CA SER A 649 67.43 0.80 44.71
C SER A 649 68.85 0.32 44.43
N VAL A 650 69.72 0.41 45.44
CA VAL A 650 71.11 -0.09 45.41
C VAL A 650 71.15 -1.48 46.01
N TYR A 651 71.69 -2.44 45.26
CA TYR A 651 71.94 -3.81 45.71
C TYR A 651 73.44 -4.14 45.67
N ARG A 652 73.87 -5.03 46.57
CA ARG A 652 75.27 -5.47 46.68
C ARG A 652 75.39 -6.99 46.79
N SER A 653 76.37 -7.57 46.13
CA SER A 653 76.79 -8.97 46.26
C SER A 653 78.30 -9.08 46.54
N ASN A 654 78.74 -10.25 47.00
CA ASN A 654 80.16 -10.61 47.07
C ASN A 654 80.63 -11.39 45.82
N ASN A 655 79.72 -11.66 44.88
CA ASN A 655 79.96 -12.30 43.58
C ASN A 655 79.44 -11.41 42.43
N PRO A 656 79.95 -11.54 41.20
CA PRO A 656 79.43 -10.84 40.03
C PRO A 656 77.91 -10.99 39.89
N ILE A 657 77.22 -9.90 39.53
CA ILE A 657 75.76 -9.82 39.54
C ILE A 657 75.21 -10.03 38.14
N SER A 658 74.38 -11.06 37.95
CA SER A 658 73.57 -11.27 36.74
C SER A 658 72.06 -11.25 37.02
N ASN A 659 71.65 -11.41 38.28
CA ASN A 659 70.29 -11.28 38.79
C ASN A 659 70.31 -10.89 40.29
N LEU A 660 69.14 -10.70 40.91
CA LEU A 660 69.04 -10.22 42.30
C LEU A 660 69.03 -11.33 43.36
N ASP A 661 68.99 -12.61 42.99
CA ASP A 661 68.68 -13.73 43.90
C ASP A 661 69.62 -13.85 45.10
N ASN A 662 70.89 -13.44 44.94
CA ASN A 662 71.93 -13.48 45.97
C ASN A 662 72.43 -12.08 46.37
N CYS A 663 71.65 -11.04 46.07
CA CYS A 663 71.99 -9.66 46.39
C CYS A 663 71.38 -9.21 47.72
N ILE A 664 72.12 -8.38 48.46
CA ILE A 664 71.65 -7.68 49.65
C ILE A 664 71.20 -6.29 49.23
N GLU A 665 69.96 -5.91 49.57
CA GLU A 665 69.50 -4.53 49.42
C GLU A 665 70.28 -3.61 50.37
N VAL A 666 70.97 -2.61 49.83
CA VAL A 666 71.70 -1.60 50.59
C VAL A 666 70.79 -0.42 50.90
N LYS A 667 69.99 0.00 49.92
CA LYS A 667 69.05 1.11 50.04
C LYS A 667 67.99 1.04 48.94
N SER A 668 66.72 1.23 49.30
CA SER A 668 65.59 1.34 48.36
C SER A 668 64.95 2.73 48.34
N TYR A 669 64.10 2.95 47.33
CA TYR A 669 63.31 4.17 47.11
C TYR A 669 64.14 5.46 47.02
N ILE A 670 65.25 5.40 46.28
CA ILE A 670 66.10 6.56 45.97
C ILE A 670 65.51 7.28 44.76
N THR A 671 65.24 8.58 44.88
CA THR A 671 64.82 9.45 43.76
C THR A 671 65.98 10.23 43.14
N ASP A 672 67.08 10.37 43.88
CA ASP A 672 68.33 10.95 43.40
C ASP A 672 69.10 9.96 42.50
N LEU A 673 70.07 10.48 41.74
CA LEU A 673 70.91 9.70 40.81
C LEU A 673 72.27 9.31 41.42
N ASN A 674 72.35 9.26 42.75
CA ASN A 674 73.57 8.93 43.48
C ASN A 674 73.27 8.32 44.86
N TYR A 675 74.25 7.60 45.41
CA TYR A 675 74.23 7.07 46.78
C TYR A 675 75.66 6.91 47.32
N THR A 676 75.93 7.49 48.49
CA THR A 676 77.22 7.33 49.19
C THR A 676 77.22 6.03 50.01
N VAL A 677 78.12 5.11 49.66
CA VAL A 677 78.46 3.92 50.45
C VAL A 677 79.51 4.33 51.49
N THR A 678 79.37 3.86 52.74
CA THR A 678 80.33 4.16 53.81
C THR A 678 80.61 2.93 54.69
N GLY A 679 81.78 2.91 55.33
CA GLY A 679 82.14 1.90 56.34
C GLY A 679 82.31 0.47 55.81
N MET A 680 82.62 0.32 54.52
CA MET A 680 82.89 -1.00 53.94
C MET A 680 84.18 -1.60 54.51
N LYS A 681 84.17 -2.90 54.83
CA LYS A 681 85.36 -3.62 55.32
C LYS A 681 86.19 -4.14 54.14
N THR A 682 87.46 -4.47 54.39
CA THR A 682 88.34 -5.12 53.41
C THR A 682 87.67 -6.34 52.76
N GLY A 683 87.59 -6.35 51.42
CA GLY A 683 86.90 -7.36 50.62
C GLY A 683 86.55 -6.86 49.21
N THR A 684 86.15 -7.77 48.32
CA THR A 684 85.64 -7.43 46.98
C THR A 684 84.11 -7.46 46.99
N TYR A 685 83.51 -6.42 46.44
CA TYR A 685 82.05 -6.24 46.38
C TYR A 685 81.60 -5.85 44.99
N TYR A 686 80.41 -6.29 44.63
CA TYR A 686 79.75 -5.95 43.38
C TYR A 686 78.48 -5.17 43.72
N PHE A 687 78.24 -4.06 43.04
CA PHE A 687 77.05 -3.23 43.22
C PHE A 687 76.27 -3.14 41.91
N VAL A 688 74.94 -3.17 42.00
CA VAL A 688 74.02 -2.91 40.89
C VAL A 688 72.96 -1.93 41.34
N ILE A 689 72.49 -1.08 40.44
CA ILE A 689 71.31 -0.23 40.66
C ILE A 689 70.12 -0.88 39.95
N VAL A 690 68.97 -0.87 40.58
CA VAL A 690 67.72 -1.32 39.99
C VAL A 690 66.77 -0.13 39.89
N ALA A 691 66.39 0.22 38.67
CA ALA A 691 65.35 1.20 38.39
C ALA A 691 63.98 0.52 38.50
N TYR A 692 63.05 1.11 39.26
CA TYR A 692 61.70 0.62 39.48
C TYR A 692 60.66 1.62 38.98
N ASN A 693 59.53 1.10 38.52
CA ASN A 693 58.28 1.85 38.42
C ASN A 693 57.09 0.95 38.82
N ALA A 694 55.87 1.45 38.70
CA ALA A 694 54.66 0.68 39.01
C ALA A 694 54.43 -0.57 38.11
N THR A 695 55.16 -0.75 37.01
CA THR A 695 54.95 -1.84 36.04
C THR A 695 56.07 -2.88 36.03
N GLY A 696 57.24 -2.58 36.60
CA GLY A 696 58.35 -3.51 36.69
C GLY A 696 59.67 -2.86 37.10
N PHE A 697 60.77 -3.51 36.74
CA PHE A 697 62.11 -3.02 37.03
C PHE A 697 63.11 -3.34 35.91
N THR A 698 64.24 -2.64 35.92
CA THR A 698 65.40 -2.95 35.08
C THR A 698 66.68 -2.71 35.87
N LEU A 699 67.67 -3.58 35.68
CA LEU A 699 68.98 -3.44 36.28
C LEU A 699 69.87 -2.51 35.43
N SER A 700 70.80 -1.80 36.08
CA SER A 700 71.99 -1.29 35.42
C SER A 700 73.00 -2.42 35.16
N ASP A 701 74.09 -2.10 34.46
CA ASP A 701 75.34 -2.87 34.62
C ASP A 701 75.78 -2.89 36.10
N TYR A 702 76.67 -3.80 36.48
CA TYR A 702 77.26 -3.82 37.83
C TYR A 702 78.67 -3.19 37.83
N VAL A 703 79.08 -2.64 38.98
CA VAL A 703 80.49 -2.24 39.23
C VAL A 703 81.12 -3.14 40.29
N GLN A 704 82.41 -3.46 40.10
CA GLN A 704 83.24 -4.11 41.12
C GLN A 704 84.01 -3.04 41.91
N VAL A 705 84.05 -3.17 43.23
CA VAL A 705 84.86 -2.34 44.12
C VAL A 705 85.68 -3.26 45.04
N ASN A 706 87.01 -3.09 45.05
CA ASN A 706 87.91 -3.81 45.92
C ASN A 706 88.32 -2.90 47.08
N VAL A 707 87.93 -3.23 48.32
CA VAL A 707 88.27 -2.45 49.52
C VAL A 707 89.46 -3.10 50.24
N SER A 708 90.45 -2.31 50.65
CA SER A 708 91.68 -2.76 51.32
C SER A 708 92.15 -1.72 52.36
N ILE A 709 91.61 -1.82 53.58
CA ILE A 709 91.93 -0.92 54.69
C ILE A 709 93.17 -1.45 55.47
N PRO A 710 94.26 -0.67 55.61
CA PRO A 710 95.44 -1.09 56.38
C PRO A 710 95.21 -1.12 57.90
N LEU A 711 95.56 -2.23 58.55
CA LEU A 711 95.52 -2.37 60.01
C LEU A 711 96.78 -1.83 60.69
N ASN A 712 96.64 -0.90 61.65
CA ASN A 712 97.68 -0.54 62.62
C ASN A 712 97.09 -0.48 64.04
N GLY A 713 97.73 -1.18 65.00
CA GLY A 713 97.22 -1.44 66.37
C GLY A 713 97.55 -0.33 67.40
N LEU A 714 97.61 -0.55 68.71
CA LEU A 714 97.61 -1.72 69.62
C LEU A 714 97.30 -1.20 71.06
N PRO A 715 96.90 -1.98 72.09
CA PRO A 715 97.82 -2.83 72.90
C PRO A 715 97.17 -4.11 73.54
N PRO A 716 97.89 -4.93 74.34
CA PRO A 716 97.51 -6.35 74.56
C PRO A 716 97.04 -6.76 75.97
N ALA A 717 96.56 -8.02 76.02
CA ALA A 717 96.67 -9.04 77.08
C ALA A 717 95.49 -9.27 78.07
N GLN A 718 95.35 -10.57 78.42
CA GLN A 718 94.42 -11.21 79.36
C GLN A 718 92.93 -11.17 78.94
N GLY A 719 92.15 -12.25 78.98
CA GLY A 719 92.32 -13.61 79.51
C GLY A 719 91.00 -13.96 80.21
N GLY A 720 90.37 -15.13 80.09
CA GLY A 720 90.62 -16.44 79.49
C GLY A 720 89.43 -17.32 79.94
N ASN A 721 89.40 -18.61 79.57
CA ASN A 721 88.54 -19.65 80.19
C ASN A 721 87.00 -19.47 79.98
N ASP A 722 86.18 -20.51 79.86
CA ASP A 722 86.38 -21.97 79.82
C ASP A 722 85.11 -22.62 79.20
N ASP A 723 85.21 -23.91 78.83
CA ASP A 723 84.18 -24.97 78.89
C ASP A 723 82.80 -24.73 78.20
N ASP A 724 82.36 -25.52 77.21
CA ASP A 724 81.78 -26.89 77.28
C ASP A 724 80.33 -26.81 76.71
N ASP A 725 79.64 -27.81 76.16
CA ASP A 725 80.02 -29.12 75.59
C ASP A 725 78.86 -29.60 74.66
N ASP A 726 79.15 -30.59 73.81
CA ASP A 726 78.29 -31.70 73.33
C ASP A 726 76.93 -31.54 72.57
N SER A 727 76.91 -32.16 71.38
CA SER A 727 75.96 -33.22 70.92
C SER A 727 74.46 -32.89 70.64
N GLU A 728 73.68 -33.62 69.81
CA GLU A 728 73.92 -34.43 68.59
C GLU A 728 72.57 -34.60 67.83
N ASP A 729 72.63 -35.09 66.58
CA ASP A 729 71.60 -35.86 65.86
C ASP A 729 70.13 -35.41 65.64
N GLY A 730 69.72 -35.42 64.36
CA GLY A 730 69.07 -36.66 63.91
C GLY A 730 67.82 -36.62 62.98
N ILE A 731 68.05 -36.91 61.69
CA ILE A 731 67.24 -37.82 60.81
C ILE A 731 65.96 -37.30 60.13
N ILE A 732 65.79 -37.74 58.86
CA ILE A 732 64.82 -37.34 57.82
C ILE A 732 64.40 -38.63 57.06
N PRO A 733 63.12 -38.93 56.74
CA PRO A 733 62.71 -38.94 55.31
C PRO A 733 61.19 -38.81 54.93
N SER A 734 60.97 -38.53 53.64
CA SER A 734 60.03 -39.18 52.67
C SER A 734 58.49 -38.95 52.59
N TYR A 735 58.11 -38.25 51.49
CA TYR A 735 57.26 -38.66 50.34
C TYR A 735 55.70 -38.66 50.31
N ASP A 736 55.23 -38.18 49.13
CA ASP A 736 54.05 -38.52 48.29
C ASP A 736 52.60 -37.97 48.47
N ILE A 737 52.24 -37.06 47.54
CA ILE A 737 51.17 -37.14 46.48
C ILE A 737 49.79 -37.77 46.82
N TYR A 738 48.69 -37.06 46.51
CA TYR A 738 47.57 -37.55 45.66
C TYR A 738 46.65 -36.42 45.13
N LEU A 739 45.68 -36.79 44.28
CA LEU A 739 44.98 -35.99 43.25
C LEU A 739 43.43 -36.11 43.38
N ILE A 740 42.67 -35.35 42.57
CA ILE A 740 41.26 -35.59 42.08
C ILE A 740 40.11 -34.68 42.61
N LEU A 741 39.77 -33.67 41.79
CA LEU A 741 38.52 -33.48 40.99
C LEU A 741 37.08 -33.77 41.51
N ILE A 742 36.14 -32.84 41.15
CA ILE A 742 34.74 -32.98 40.65
C ILE A 742 33.55 -32.32 41.43
N LEU A 743 32.70 -31.67 40.60
CA LEU A 743 31.37 -31.03 40.70
C LEU A 743 30.32 -31.74 41.62
N THR A 744 29.22 -31.12 42.10
CA THR A 744 28.07 -30.55 41.32
C THR A 744 27.10 -29.59 42.08
N THR A 745 26.13 -29.06 41.31
CA THR A 745 25.14 -27.98 41.53
C THR A 745 23.82 -28.34 42.25
N CYS A 746 23.05 -27.32 42.70
CA CYS A 746 21.60 -27.04 42.41
C CYS A 746 21.10 -25.84 43.28
N ILE A 747 20.64 -24.69 42.75
CA ILE A 747 19.36 -24.34 42.08
C ILE A 747 18.10 -24.45 42.97
N SER A 748 17.36 -23.33 43.16
CA SER A 748 15.88 -23.17 43.37
C SER A 748 15.53 -21.72 43.81
N LEU A 749 14.39 -21.06 43.54
CA LEU A 749 13.20 -21.26 42.67
C LEU A 749 12.48 -19.86 42.49
N ILE A 750 12.14 -19.36 41.28
CA ILE A 750 10.81 -19.30 40.57
C ILE A 750 9.70 -18.39 41.17
N TYR A 751 9.00 -17.62 40.29
CA TYR A 751 7.52 -17.52 40.04
C TYR A 751 7.16 -16.13 39.37
N TYR A 752 6.22 -15.93 38.43
CA TYR A 752 5.51 -16.78 37.42
C TYR A 752 4.51 -15.93 36.58
N ARG A 753 4.40 -16.16 35.24
CA ARG A 753 3.25 -15.89 34.32
C ARG A 753 2.61 -14.47 34.23
N VAL A 754 1.90 -14.11 33.15
CA VAL A 754 1.62 -14.76 31.84
C VAL A 754 2.27 -13.94 30.74
#